data_AF-A0A2V5PIH5-F1
#
_entry.id   AF-A0A2V5PIH5-F1
#
_cell.length_a   1.000
_cell.length_b   1.000
_cell.length_c   1.000
_cell.angle_alpha   90.00
_cell.angle_beta   90.00
_cell.angle_gamma   90.00
#
_symmetry.space_group_name_H-M   'P 1'
#
loop_
_entity.id
_entity.type
_entity.pdbx_description
1 polymer ?
#
loop_
_entity_poly.entity_id
_entity_poly.type
_entity_poly.pdbx_seq_one_letter_code
_entity_poly.pdbx_strand_id
1 'polypeptide(L)'
;MAAPSSASRPGWQRNPVFRFFSSLKLAVVLLAVLIIGAIAGTLYESTFDAKVARAYVYGAPWFNIWLLFLAANLIVSALSRWPWKKHHVAFLITHLGIITLLAGSLIGRTWGIEGTITLFKGEPPSNRLLVDQHQLRVRDTDGVVKGYPAEFIHRPPTPQRPWDLGSLAGGARLSIVEYAPAIEGKLNPKPLKDGGPPALHFTLATAMMNQRLESWLLADDHQHAAFDMGLATIELKRGVAPPSQAKVDAPNPPPTTTAEVEIEETIFAFAKAPEEQISKARKGGNSGAKIRLLQPKSGNKGSVVASLAEKTWTFDVAQNLSHDLPMDGSPFTLRIENYWPDFRLENGKPGSVSDQPNNPAVIVTIRGKGVPAAAAPDAHGNTPGAAPEMPAAGTTPPNHLTLFIAEDGSVTYDLGSRKNGNSSGKLELDKPLTTGWADWQLTLDRLMPHAQEWMDFNPAKDAPATADLPDGVRIRLQHGSESSEQWIPAGWQVSVPASTGEVQIAYGWQQIPLPVALELLEFEVMRNEGNDSPAGFKSTVRVSTPEGQTATGQCWMNNPFSFPGDWWRTWTGLTFKMSQASWNPENLGQSTIQILRDPGWLLKWIGSLLIVSGIFMLFYLKGFRRPPRSVVPPPSLNSATEKPEEILVSSVT
;
A
#
# COMPACT_ATOMS: atom_id res chain seq x y z
N MET A 1 6.33 66.92 -5.09
CA MET A 1 5.46 66.66 -6.27
C MET A 1 4.10 66.19 -5.79
N ALA A 2 3.05 66.92 -6.17
CA ALA A 2 1.66 66.63 -5.85
C ALA A 2 1.27 65.20 -6.26
N ALA A 3 0.35 64.58 -5.50
CA ALA A 3 -0.33 63.37 -5.92
C ALA A 3 -0.90 63.62 -7.33
N PRO A 4 -0.74 62.68 -8.29
CA PRO A 4 -1.30 62.88 -9.62
C PRO A 4 -2.80 63.10 -9.48
N SER A 5 -3.26 64.23 -10.01
CA SER A 5 -4.67 64.58 -10.07
C SER A 5 -5.45 63.40 -10.63
N SER A 6 -6.62 63.15 -10.06
CA SER A 6 -7.57 62.08 -10.42
C SER A 6 -7.94 62.05 -11.91
N ALA A 7 -7.55 63.05 -12.69
CA ALA A 7 -7.79 63.23 -14.12
C ALA A 7 -7.01 62.27 -15.05
N SER A 8 -5.91 61.65 -14.62
CA SER A 8 -5.00 60.87 -15.50
C SER A 8 -5.25 59.36 -15.57
N ARG A 9 -6.23 58.84 -14.82
CA ARG A 9 -6.56 57.39 -14.82
C ARG A 9 -7.65 57.05 -15.86
N PRO A 10 -7.48 55.99 -16.68
CA PRO A 10 -8.52 55.49 -17.58
C PRO A 10 -9.86 55.28 -16.87
N GLY A 11 -10.98 55.51 -17.58
CA GLY A 11 -12.33 55.43 -17.01
C GLY A 11 -12.65 54.10 -16.32
N TRP A 12 -12.17 52.97 -16.87
CA TRP A 12 -12.37 51.64 -16.30
C TRP A 12 -11.73 51.45 -14.92
N GLN A 13 -10.63 52.15 -14.61
CA GLN A 13 -10.00 52.11 -13.29
C GLN A 13 -10.78 52.88 -12.20
N ARG A 14 -11.75 53.70 -12.62
CA ARG A 14 -12.63 54.45 -11.70
C ARG A 14 -13.88 53.65 -11.32
N ASN A 15 -14.17 52.56 -12.03
CA ASN A 15 -15.32 51.70 -11.73
C ASN A 15 -15.22 51.14 -10.30
N PRO A 16 -16.29 51.26 -9.48
CA PRO A 16 -16.29 50.78 -8.10
C PRO A 16 -16.01 49.28 -7.97
N VAL A 17 -16.48 48.46 -8.93
CA VAL A 17 -16.22 47.02 -8.99
C VAL A 17 -14.72 46.77 -9.20
N PHE A 18 -14.11 47.49 -10.14
CA PHE A 18 -12.67 47.39 -10.39
C PHE A 18 -11.85 47.76 -9.14
N ARG A 19 -12.25 48.83 -8.44
CA ARG A 19 -11.58 49.26 -7.20
C ARG A 19 -11.71 48.22 -6.10
N PHE A 20 -12.88 47.62 -5.95
CA PHE A 20 -13.13 46.54 -4.99
C PHE A 20 -12.17 45.36 -5.22
N PHE A 21 -12.14 44.85 -6.47
CA PHE A 21 -11.25 43.73 -6.81
C PHE A 21 -9.77 44.09 -6.83
N SER A 22 -9.38 45.37 -6.98
CA SER A 22 -7.97 45.81 -6.86
C SER A 22 -7.49 46.04 -5.42
N SER A 23 -8.36 45.85 -4.42
CA SER A 23 -8.10 46.26 -3.04
C SER A 23 -7.08 45.35 -2.34
N LEU A 24 -6.08 45.96 -1.69
CA LEU A 24 -5.13 45.25 -0.82
C LEU A 24 -5.83 44.69 0.43
N LYS A 25 -6.83 45.41 0.98
CA LYS A 25 -7.58 44.94 2.15
C LYS A 25 -8.34 43.65 1.81
N LEU A 26 -8.95 43.60 0.63
CA LEU A 26 -9.61 42.40 0.13
C LEU A 26 -8.60 41.25 0.02
N ALA A 27 -7.44 41.48 -0.60
CA ALA A 27 -6.38 40.47 -0.75
C ALA A 27 -5.97 39.85 0.60
N VAL A 28 -5.76 40.69 1.64
CA VAL A 28 -5.39 40.23 2.98
C VAL A 28 -6.48 39.36 3.60
N VAL A 29 -7.76 39.75 3.46
CA VAL A 29 -8.89 38.95 3.97
C VAL A 29 -9.00 37.62 3.23
N LEU A 30 -8.90 37.63 1.89
CA LEU A 30 -8.93 36.41 1.07
C LEU A 30 -7.82 35.44 1.47
N LEU A 31 -6.58 35.94 1.64
CA LEU A 31 -5.46 35.13 2.08
C LEU A 31 -5.62 34.61 3.50
N ALA A 32 -6.08 35.45 4.45
CA ALA A 32 -6.27 35.03 5.83
C ALA A 32 -7.29 33.88 5.95
N VAL A 33 -8.42 33.98 5.24
CA VAL A 33 -9.43 32.92 5.22
C VAL A 33 -8.88 31.63 4.59
N LEU A 34 -8.15 31.73 3.48
CA LEU A 34 -7.54 30.57 2.84
C LEU A 34 -6.45 29.93 3.71
N ILE A 35 -5.66 30.71 4.44
CA ILE A 35 -4.65 30.20 5.40
C ILE A 35 -5.33 29.47 6.55
N ILE A 36 -6.36 30.07 7.17
CA ILE A 36 -7.12 29.40 8.24
C ILE A 36 -7.77 28.12 7.72
N GLY A 37 -8.34 28.18 6.51
CA GLY A 37 -8.90 27.02 5.83
C GLY A 37 -7.87 25.91 5.59
N ALA A 38 -6.68 26.25 5.11
CA ALA A 38 -5.60 25.29 4.89
C ALA A 38 -5.09 24.68 6.21
N ILE A 39 -4.92 25.50 7.27
CA ILE A 39 -4.57 25.01 8.60
C ILE A 39 -5.63 24.02 9.10
N ALA A 40 -6.90 24.37 8.99
CA ALA A 40 -7.99 23.45 9.34
C ALA A 40 -7.92 22.18 8.50
N GLY A 41 -7.72 22.28 7.18
CA GLY A 41 -7.56 21.13 6.28
C GLY A 41 -6.45 20.18 6.74
N THR A 42 -5.27 20.71 7.09
CA THR A 42 -4.15 19.91 7.63
C THR A 42 -4.49 19.26 8.97
N LEU A 43 -5.21 19.93 9.87
CA LEU A 43 -5.66 19.33 11.13
C LEU A 43 -6.68 18.21 10.92
N TYR A 44 -7.59 18.36 9.95
CA TYR A 44 -8.54 17.31 9.58
C TYR A 44 -7.82 16.09 8.99
N GLU A 45 -6.81 16.31 8.14
CA GLU A 45 -5.99 15.26 7.57
C GLU A 45 -5.21 14.49 8.65
N SER A 46 -4.62 15.19 9.63
CA SER A 46 -3.88 14.53 10.71
C SER A 46 -4.75 13.80 11.72
N THR A 47 -6.03 14.19 11.86
CA THR A 47 -6.94 13.62 12.87
C THR A 47 -7.84 12.52 12.30
N PHE A 48 -8.25 12.65 11.04
CA PHE A 48 -9.16 11.72 10.38
C PHE A 48 -8.46 11.00 9.24
N ASP A 49 -8.42 11.63 8.06
CA ASP A 49 -7.79 11.10 6.85
C ASP A 49 -7.66 12.21 5.79
N ALA A 50 -6.71 12.06 4.87
CA ALA A 50 -6.56 12.88 3.68
C ALA A 50 -7.85 12.95 2.83
N LYS A 51 -8.62 11.85 2.72
CA LYS A 51 -9.89 11.83 1.98
C LYS A 51 -10.91 12.80 2.58
N VAL A 52 -10.98 12.86 3.91
CA VAL A 52 -11.89 13.78 4.65
C VAL A 52 -11.45 15.24 4.44
N ALA A 53 -10.17 15.54 4.58
CA ALA A 53 -9.65 16.89 4.36
C ALA A 53 -9.88 17.38 2.92
N ARG A 54 -9.68 16.51 1.93
CA ARG A 54 -9.97 16.79 0.52
C ARG A 54 -11.45 17.07 0.32
N ALA A 55 -12.36 16.30 0.91
CA ALA A 55 -13.80 16.50 0.73
C ALA A 55 -14.29 17.82 1.34
N TYR A 56 -13.92 18.12 2.59
CA TYR A 56 -14.51 19.23 3.35
C TYR A 56 -13.78 20.58 3.20
N VAL A 57 -12.50 20.55 2.81
CA VAL A 57 -11.68 21.76 2.68
C VAL A 57 -11.27 21.97 1.22
N TYR A 58 -10.29 21.21 0.73
CA TYR A 58 -9.63 21.52 -0.56
C TYR A 58 -10.56 21.35 -1.78
N GLY A 59 -11.42 20.33 -1.74
CA GLY A 59 -12.41 20.02 -2.76
C GLY A 59 -13.72 20.79 -2.60
N ALA A 60 -13.96 21.39 -1.44
CA ALA A 60 -15.26 21.99 -1.12
C ALA A 60 -15.55 23.26 -1.94
N PRO A 61 -16.82 23.53 -2.29
CA PRO A 61 -17.18 24.70 -3.10
C PRO A 61 -16.74 26.02 -2.46
N TRP A 62 -16.85 26.15 -1.13
CA TRP A 62 -16.49 27.38 -0.43
C TRP A 62 -15.01 27.73 -0.65
N PHE A 63 -14.09 26.78 -0.43
CA PHE A 63 -12.65 27.01 -0.57
C PHE A 63 -12.28 27.35 -2.01
N ASN A 64 -12.91 26.65 -2.97
CA ASN A 64 -12.70 26.89 -4.40
C ASN A 64 -13.24 28.25 -4.86
N ILE A 65 -14.39 28.69 -4.33
CA ILE A 65 -14.91 30.05 -4.58
C ILE A 65 -13.94 31.10 -4.03
N TRP A 66 -13.41 30.91 -2.81
CA TRP A 66 -12.39 31.82 -2.24
C TRP A 66 -11.10 31.85 -3.06
N LEU A 67 -10.62 30.71 -3.56
CA LEU A 67 -9.48 30.65 -4.48
C LEU A 67 -9.75 31.42 -5.78
N LEU A 68 -10.95 31.31 -6.35
CA LEU A 68 -11.34 32.06 -7.54
C LEU A 68 -11.39 33.57 -7.28
N PHE A 69 -11.92 33.99 -6.12
CA PHE A 69 -11.89 35.39 -5.70
C PHE A 69 -10.47 35.92 -5.52
N LEU A 70 -9.57 35.12 -4.95
CA LEU A 70 -8.15 35.47 -4.86
C LEU A 70 -7.53 35.64 -6.24
N ALA A 71 -7.77 34.71 -7.16
CA ALA A 71 -7.27 34.80 -8.53
C ALA A 71 -7.76 36.08 -9.23
N ALA A 72 -9.05 36.38 -9.13
CA ALA A 72 -9.64 37.61 -9.68
C ALA A 72 -9.02 38.87 -9.07
N ASN A 73 -8.85 38.90 -7.74
CA ASN A 73 -8.19 40.01 -7.04
C ASN A 73 -6.74 40.22 -7.51
N LEU A 74 -5.97 39.14 -7.68
CA LEU A 74 -4.58 39.21 -8.15
C LEU A 74 -4.50 39.77 -9.58
N ILE A 75 -5.37 39.30 -10.49
CA ILE A 75 -5.44 39.78 -11.88
C ILE A 75 -5.76 41.27 -11.91
N VAL A 76 -6.81 41.69 -11.19
CA VAL A 76 -7.26 43.09 -11.17
C VAL A 76 -6.23 44.00 -10.48
N SER A 77 -5.58 43.52 -9.41
CA SER A 77 -4.47 44.22 -8.73
C SER A 77 -3.29 44.44 -9.68
N ALA A 78 -2.95 43.48 -10.52
CA ALA A 78 -1.90 43.64 -11.54
C ALA A 78 -2.27 44.68 -12.60
N LEU A 79 -3.51 44.64 -13.10
CA LEU A 79 -4.03 45.60 -14.08
C LEU A 79 -4.19 47.02 -13.52
N SER A 80 -4.45 47.17 -12.22
CA SER A 80 -4.63 48.49 -11.57
C SER A 80 -3.42 49.41 -11.67
N ARG A 81 -2.23 48.85 -11.94
CA ARG A 81 -0.97 49.58 -12.09
C ARG A 81 -0.68 50.00 -13.53
N TRP A 82 -1.62 49.78 -14.45
CA TRP A 82 -1.50 50.21 -15.84
C TRP A 82 -1.57 51.76 -15.95
N PRO A 83 -0.72 52.40 -16.79
CA PRO A 83 0.33 51.80 -17.62
C PRO A 83 1.55 51.38 -16.80
N TRP A 84 2.07 50.19 -17.08
CA TRP A 84 3.16 49.59 -16.31
C TRP A 84 4.48 50.34 -16.54
N LYS A 85 5.25 50.48 -15.46
CA LYS A 85 6.56 51.14 -15.45
C LYS A 85 7.64 50.10 -15.14
N LYS A 86 8.90 50.38 -15.45
CA LYS A 86 10.03 49.46 -15.21
C LYS A 86 10.06 48.93 -13.77
N HIS A 87 9.84 49.76 -12.76
CA HIS A 87 9.79 49.33 -11.35
C HIS A 87 8.57 48.49 -10.95
N HIS A 88 7.58 48.30 -11.84
CA HIS A 88 6.46 47.36 -11.62
C HIS A 88 6.78 45.94 -12.12
N VAL A 89 7.86 45.74 -12.89
CA VAL A 89 8.16 44.46 -13.56
C VAL A 89 8.27 43.32 -12.56
N ALA A 90 9.06 43.47 -11.49
CA ALA A 90 9.19 42.43 -10.46
C ALA A 90 7.84 42.04 -9.84
N PHE A 91 7.03 43.05 -9.48
CA PHE A 91 5.68 42.86 -8.95
C PHE A 91 4.77 42.11 -9.94
N LEU A 92 4.80 42.48 -11.22
CA LEU A 92 3.96 41.88 -12.27
C LEU A 92 4.37 40.45 -12.56
N ILE A 93 5.68 40.17 -12.60
CA ILE A 93 6.22 38.81 -12.78
C ILE A 93 5.77 37.91 -11.64
N THR A 94 5.85 38.35 -10.38
CA THR A 94 5.37 37.56 -9.24
C THR A 94 3.87 37.28 -9.34
N HIS A 95 3.05 38.27 -9.69
CA HIS A 95 1.59 38.07 -9.83
C HIS A 95 1.25 37.12 -10.97
N LEU A 96 1.91 37.29 -12.13
CA LEU A 96 1.77 36.38 -13.26
C LEU A 96 2.15 34.95 -12.86
N GLY A 97 3.23 34.77 -12.08
CA GLY A 97 3.62 33.47 -11.59
C GLY A 97 2.55 32.79 -10.74
N ILE A 98 1.96 33.52 -9.78
CA ILE A 98 0.87 32.98 -8.93
C ILE A 98 -0.35 32.62 -9.78
N ILE A 99 -0.78 33.51 -10.68
CA ILE A 99 -1.93 33.28 -11.56
C ILE A 99 -1.69 32.06 -12.47
N THR A 100 -0.49 31.93 -13.03
CA THR A 100 -0.10 30.80 -13.89
C THR A 100 -0.11 29.48 -13.11
N LEU A 101 0.41 29.48 -11.87
CA LEU A 101 0.40 28.32 -10.99
C LEU A 101 -1.04 27.90 -10.63
N LEU A 102 -1.90 28.85 -10.28
CA LEU A 102 -3.31 28.59 -9.99
C LEU A 102 -4.05 28.02 -11.21
N ALA A 103 -3.83 28.59 -12.40
CA ALA A 103 -4.40 28.08 -13.65
C ALA A 103 -3.91 26.65 -13.97
N GLY A 104 -2.61 26.39 -13.80
CA GLY A 104 -2.04 25.05 -13.95
C GLY A 104 -2.64 24.04 -12.96
N SER A 105 -2.80 24.43 -11.69
CA SER A 105 -3.46 23.60 -10.69
C SER A 105 -4.90 23.25 -11.06
N LEU A 106 -5.67 24.24 -11.53
CA LEU A 106 -7.04 24.02 -11.98
C LEU A 106 -7.11 23.05 -13.18
N ILE A 107 -6.26 23.26 -14.19
CA ILE A 107 -6.17 22.39 -15.38
C ILE A 107 -5.82 20.95 -14.99
N GLY A 108 -4.81 20.78 -14.12
CA GLY A 108 -4.41 19.46 -13.62
C GLY A 108 -5.52 18.77 -12.84
N ARG A 109 -6.33 19.52 -12.07
CA ARG A 109 -7.45 18.96 -11.33
C ARG A 109 -8.61 18.55 -12.23
N THR A 110 -8.92 19.31 -13.28
CA THR A 110 -10.08 19.06 -14.14
C THR A 110 -9.83 18.04 -15.23
N TRP A 111 -8.60 17.96 -15.74
CA TRP A 111 -8.23 17.05 -16.84
C TRP A 111 -7.12 16.06 -16.49
N GLY A 112 -6.58 16.10 -15.27
CA GLY A 112 -5.60 15.13 -14.81
C GLY A 112 -6.20 13.73 -14.67
N ILE A 113 -5.34 12.73 -14.79
CA ILE A 113 -5.67 11.32 -14.58
C ILE A 113 -4.71 10.80 -13.52
N GLU A 114 -5.27 10.20 -12.49
CA GLU A 114 -4.52 9.56 -11.41
C GLU A 114 -5.30 8.33 -10.94
N GLY A 115 -4.60 7.21 -10.80
CA GLY A 115 -5.18 5.95 -10.34
C GLY A 115 -4.19 4.80 -10.40
N THR A 116 -4.67 3.60 -10.17
CA THR A 116 -3.86 2.37 -10.17
C THR A 116 -4.41 1.33 -11.13
N ILE A 117 -3.53 0.45 -11.59
CA ILE A 117 -3.88 -0.72 -12.38
C ILE A 117 -3.12 -1.92 -11.81
N THR A 118 -3.84 -2.97 -11.46
CA THR A 118 -3.25 -4.25 -11.06
C THR A 118 -3.13 -5.13 -12.28
N LEU A 119 -1.94 -5.67 -12.51
CA LEU A 119 -1.59 -6.48 -13.66
C LEU A 119 -1.05 -7.82 -13.19
N PHE A 120 -1.33 -8.87 -13.97
CA PHE A 120 -0.83 -10.21 -13.73
C PHE A 120 0.02 -10.69 -14.91
N LYS A 121 1.12 -11.39 -14.61
CA LYS A 121 2.03 -11.90 -15.62
C LYS A 121 1.32 -12.98 -16.45
N GLY A 122 1.34 -12.79 -17.78
CA GLY A 122 0.70 -13.70 -18.74
C GLY A 122 -0.76 -13.35 -19.05
N GLU A 123 -1.35 -12.35 -18.39
CA GLU A 123 -2.66 -11.82 -18.76
C GLU A 123 -2.58 -10.84 -19.94
N PRO A 124 -3.68 -10.72 -20.73
CA PRO A 124 -3.73 -9.74 -21.82
C PRO A 124 -3.61 -8.29 -21.32
N PRO A 125 -3.19 -7.35 -22.19
CA PRO A 125 -3.06 -5.95 -21.81
C PRO A 125 -4.38 -5.36 -21.28
N SER A 126 -4.31 -4.64 -20.16
CA SER A 126 -5.45 -3.96 -19.56
C SER A 126 -5.36 -2.45 -19.71
N ASN A 127 -6.48 -1.81 -20.02
CA ASN A 127 -6.61 -0.35 -20.11
C ASN A 127 -7.59 0.22 -19.07
N ARG A 128 -7.91 -0.55 -18.02
CA ARG A 128 -8.87 -0.15 -17.00
C ARG A 128 -8.13 0.40 -15.79
N LEU A 129 -8.20 1.73 -15.61
CA LEU A 129 -7.61 2.40 -14.45
C LEU A 129 -8.64 2.47 -13.32
N LEU A 130 -8.27 1.98 -12.14
CA LEU A 130 -9.00 2.19 -10.91
C LEU A 130 -8.67 3.59 -10.38
N VAL A 131 -9.70 4.43 -10.20
CA VAL A 131 -9.55 5.75 -9.60
C VAL A 131 -10.10 5.75 -8.18
N ASP A 132 -9.55 6.62 -7.33
CA ASP A 132 -9.94 6.79 -5.93
C ASP A 132 -11.29 7.51 -5.78
N GLN A 133 -12.34 6.91 -6.36
CA GLN A 133 -13.74 7.31 -6.26
C GLN A 133 -14.62 6.07 -6.24
N HIS A 134 -15.54 5.95 -5.28
CA HIS A 134 -16.50 4.86 -5.27
C HIS A 134 -17.64 5.06 -6.28
N GLN A 135 -18.04 3.97 -6.92
CA GLN A 135 -19.13 3.92 -7.89
C GLN A 135 -19.97 2.65 -7.68
N LEU A 136 -21.29 2.81 -7.79
CA LEU A 136 -22.23 1.71 -7.97
C LEU A 136 -22.44 1.49 -9.47
N ARG A 137 -22.01 0.33 -9.98
CA ARG A 137 -22.18 -0.07 -11.37
C ARG A 137 -23.34 -1.06 -11.48
N VAL A 138 -24.31 -0.73 -12.32
CA VAL A 138 -25.54 -1.49 -12.49
C VAL A 138 -25.63 -1.92 -13.94
N ARG A 139 -25.60 -3.22 -14.19
CA ARG A 139 -25.96 -3.82 -15.47
C ARG A 139 -27.43 -4.21 -15.40
N ASP A 140 -28.23 -3.46 -16.14
CA ASP A 140 -29.67 -3.61 -16.18
C ASP A 140 -30.08 -4.79 -17.07
N THR A 141 -31.37 -5.14 -17.05
CA THR A 141 -31.97 -6.26 -17.79
C THR A 141 -31.89 -6.11 -19.31
N ASP A 142 -31.74 -4.88 -19.82
CA ASP A 142 -31.48 -4.58 -21.23
C ASP A 142 -29.98 -4.73 -21.62
N GLY A 143 -29.12 -5.08 -20.65
CA GLY A 143 -27.68 -5.21 -20.82
C GLY A 143 -26.90 -3.90 -20.70
N VAL A 144 -27.57 -2.74 -20.54
CA VAL A 144 -26.93 -1.44 -20.40
C VAL A 144 -26.28 -1.34 -19.03
N VAL A 145 -25.01 -0.91 -19.02
CA VAL A 145 -24.26 -0.68 -17.79
C VAL A 145 -24.28 0.81 -17.46
N LYS A 146 -24.88 1.16 -16.31
CA LYS A 146 -24.91 2.52 -15.76
C LYS A 146 -24.02 2.59 -14.52
N GLY A 147 -23.31 3.70 -14.36
CA GLY A 147 -22.47 3.95 -13.19
C GLY A 147 -22.98 5.15 -12.40
N TYR A 148 -23.24 4.97 -11.11
CA TYR A 148 -23.70 6.01 -10.19
C TYR A 148 -22.59 6.34 -9.19
N PRO A 149 -22.20 7.62 -9.05
CA PRO A 149 -21.25 8.03 -8.01
C PRO A 149 -21.78 7.63 -6.61
N ALA A 150 -20.93 7.00 -5.81
CA ALA A 150 -21.30 6.42 -4.51
C ALA A 150 -20.34 6.88 -3.40
N GLU A 151 -20.07 8.18 -3.34
CA GLU A 151 -19.23 8.80 -2.31
C GLU A 151 -20.08 9.36 -1.16
N PHE A 152 -20.01 8.72 0.00
CA PHE A 152 -20.92 8.98 1.14
C PHE A 152 -20.36 9.90 2.23
N ILE A 153 -19.20 10.52 2.00
CA ILE A 153 -18.46 11.30 3.00
C ILE A 153 -19.30 12.43 3.62
N HIS A 154 -20.08 13.14 2.80
CA HIS A 154 -20.85 14.30 3.26
C HIS A 154 -22.25 13.96 3.78
N ARG A 155 -22.87 12.93 3.20
CA ARG A 155 -24.28 12.61 3.39
C ARG A 155 -24.47 11.10 3.17
N PRO A 156 -24.20 10.27 4.18
CA PRO A 156 -24.46 8.84 4.07
C PRO A 156 -25.96 8.57 3.93
N PRO A 157 -26.36 7.56 3.13
CA PRO A 157 -27.74 7.14 3.01
C PRO A 157 -28.24 6.55 4.33
N THR A 158 -29.51 6.81 4.63
CA THR A 158 -30.19 6.25 5.81
C THR A 158 -31.54 5.67 5.38
N PRO A 159 -32.11 4.70 6.11
CA PRO A 159 -33.41 4.14 5.76
C PRO A 159 -34.52 5.18 5.61
N GLN A 160 -34.45 6.29 6.37
CA GLN A 160 -35.40 7.41 6.31
C GLN A 160 -35.13 8.37 5.14
N ARG A 161 -33.89 8.43 4.66
CA ARG A 161 -33.47 9.28 3.54
C ARG A 161 -32.56 8.49 2.60
N PRO A 162 -33.14 7.58 1.80
CA PRO A 162 -32.36 6.79 0.86
C PRO A 162 -31.86 7.68 -0.29
N TRP A 163 -30.73 7.28 -0.88
CA TRP A 163 -30.20 7.89 -2.07
C TRP A 163 -30.87 7.25 -3.29
N ASP A 164 -31.83 7.96 -3.87
CA ASP A 164 -32.56 7.50 -5.05
C ASP A 164 -31.70 7.62 -6.32
N LEU A 165 -31.57 6.50 -7.05
CA LEU A 165 -30.81 6.40 -8.29
C LEU A 165 -31.73 6.33 -9.53
N GLY A 166 -33.05 6.37 -9.33
CA GLY A 166 -34.04 6.37 -10.39
C GLY A 166 -34.51 4.98 -10.80
N SER A 167 -35.20 4.91 -11.94
CA SER A 167 -35.78 3.68 -12.46
C SER A 167 -34.84 2.94 -13.40
N LEU A 168 -34.78 1.62 -13.21
CA LEU A 168 -34.18 0.66 -14.13
C LEU A 168 -35.11 0.40 -15.32
N ALA A 169 -34.56 -0.14 -16.41
CA ALA A 169 -35.30 -0.51 -17.62
C ALA A 169 -36.42 -1.51 -17.31
N GLY A 170 -36.20 -2.40 -16.34
CA GLY A 170 -37.20 -3.33 -15.83
C GLY A 170 -38.33 -2.73 -14.98
N GLY A 171 -38.39 -1.39 -14.83
CA GLY A 171 -39.41 -0.67 -14.06
C GLY A 171 -39.15 -0.58 -12.56
N ALA A 172 -38.17 -1.32 -12.03
CA ALA A 172 -37.78 -1.25 -10.63
C ALA A 172 -37.08 0.08 -10.31
N ARG A 173 -37.41 0.70 -9.17
CA ARG A 173 -36.71 1.87 -8.63
C ARG A 173 -35.53 1.42 -7.79
N LEU A 174 -34.34 1.90 -8.12
CA LEU A 174 -33.10 1.59 -7.41
C LEU A 174 -32.75 2.72 -6.43
N SER A 175 -32.40 2.36 -5.20
CA SER A 175 -31.88 3.30 -4.22
C SER A 175 -30.83 2.68 -3.32
N ILE A 176 -29.97 3.50 -2.73
CA ILE A 176 -29.04 3.11 -1.68
C ILE A 176 -29.63 3.55 -0.35
N VAL A 177 -29.90 2.60 0.55
CA VAL A 177 -30.62 2.87 1.80
C VAL A 177 -29.69 2.96 3.00
N GLU A 178 -28.50 2.38 2.92
CA GLU A 178 -27.55 2.33 4.03
C GLU A 178 -26.11 2.17 3.51
N TYR A 179 -25.15 2.66 4.30
CA TYR A 179 -23.71 2.51 4.08
C TYR A 179 -23.09 1.97 5.37
N ALA A 180 -22.20 1.00 5.24
CA ALA A 180 -21.41 0.48 6.36
C ALA A 180 -19.92 0.53 6.03
N PRO A 181 -19.06 1.00 6.95
CA PRO A 181 -17.62 1.09 6.71
C PRO A 181 -16.91 -0.26 6.72
N ALA A 182 -17.56 -1.31 7.22
CA ALA A 182 -17.05 -2.67 7.25
C ALA A 182 -18.20 -3.67 7.06
N ILE A 183 -18.06 -4.54 6.07
CA ILE A 183 -18.99 -5.63 5.77
C ILE A 183 -18.28 -6.95 6.02
N GLU A 184 -18.89 -7.79 6.85
CA GLU A 184 -18.53 -9.19 6.99
C GLU A 184 -19.36 -10.03 6.00
N GLY A 185 -18.71 -11.02 5.40
CA GLY A 185 -19.35 -12.01 4.57
C GLY A 185 -19.33 -13.37 5.25
N LYS A 186 -20.50 -13.96 5.48
CA LYS A 186 -20.63 -15.33 5.98
C LYS A 186 -21.07 -16.23 4.84
N LEU A 187 -20.30 -17.27 4.56
CA LEU A 187 -20.67 -18.31 3.62
C LEU A 187 -21.98 -18.98 4.08
N ASN A 188 -22.99 -18.98 3.22
CA ASN A 188 -24.29 -19.60 3.45
C ASN A 188 -24.80 -20.23 2.14
N PRO A 189 -24.33 -21.43 1.80
CA PRO A 189 -24.58 -22.06 0.50
C PRO A 189 -26.08 -22.36 0.32
N LYS A 190 -26.54 -22.28 -0.93
CA LYS A 190 -27.94 -22.56 -1.29
C LYS A 190 -28.05 -23.90 -2.02
N PRO A 191 -29.06 -24.74 -1.73
CA PRO A 191 -29.19 -26.03 -2.39
C PRO A 191 -29.53 -25.86 -3.89
N LEU A 192 -28.87 -26.65 -4.73
CA LEU A 192 -29.16 -26.79 -6.16
C LEU A 192 -29.87 -28.12 -6.43
N LYS A 193 -30.64 -28.17 -7.53
CA LYS A 193 -31.32 -29.40 -7.95
C LYS A 193 -30.34 -30.42 -8.53
N ASP A 194 -29.45 -29.96 -9.41
CA ASP A 194 -28.40 -30.75 -10.04
C ASP A 194 -27.18 -29.83 -10.27
N GLY A 195 -25.98 -30.41 -10.19
CA GLY A 195 -24.72 -29.68 -10.39
C GLY A 195 -24.30 -28.81 -9.20
N GLY A 196 -23.10 -28.23 -9.28
CA GLY A 196 -22.46 -27.52 -8.17
C GLY A 196 -21.74 -28.46 -7.19
N PRO A 197 -20.80 -27.92 -6.39
CA PRO A 197 -20.06 -28.70 -5.41
C PRO A 197 -20.94 -29.14 -4.23
N PRO A 198 -20.59 -30.25 -3.56
CA PRO A 198 -21.20 -30.58 -2.30
C PRO A 198 -20.73 -29.62 -1.20
N ALA A 199 -21.65 -29.20 -0.34
CA ALA A 199 -21.39 -28.37 0.82
C ALA A 199 -21.75 -29.10 2.12
N LEU A 200 -20.99 -28.86 3.17
CA LEU A 200 -21.18 -29.48 4.47
C LEU A 200 -21.03 -28.44 5.57
N HIS A 201 -21.97 -28.43 6.48
CA HIS A 201 -21.93 -27.60 7.68
C HIS A 201 -21.40 -28.44 8.83
N PHE A 202 -20.51 -27.84 9.61
CA PHE A 202 -19.98 -28.45 10.82
C PHE A 202 -20.07 -27.49 11.99
N THR A 203 -20.21 -28.06 13.19
CA THR A 203 -20.11 -27.36 14.46
C THR A 203 -18.98 -27.99 15.29
N LEU A 204 -18.06 -27.16 15.75
CA LEU A 204 -17.05 -27.47 16.75
C LEU A 204 -17.51 -26.94 18.11
N ALA A 205 -17.50 -27.79 19.14
CA ALA A 205 -17.78 -27.36 20.51
C ALA A 205 -16.74 -27.90 21.50
N THR A 206 -16.38 -27.10 22.51
CA THR A 206 -15.58 -27.58 23.65
C THR A 206 -16.49 -28.19 24.71
N ALA A 207 -16.13 -29.37 25.19
CA ALA A 207 -16.90 -30.05 26.23
C ALA A 207 -16.87 -29.30 27.58
N MET A 208 -15.79 -28.58 27.89
CA MET A 208 -15.63 -27.91 29.19
C MET A 208 -15.93 -26.41 29.18
N MET A 209 -15.56 -25.69 28.13
CA MET A 209 -15.66 -24.21 28.10
C MET A 209 -16.91 -23.69 27.36
N ASN A 210 -17.75 -24.59 26.82
CA ASN A 210 -18.95 -24.28 26.04
C ASN A 210 -18.69 -23.26 24.91
N GLN A 211 -17.47 -23.28 24.36
CA GLN A 211 -17.13 -22.52 23.17
C GLN A 211 -17.71 -23.24 21.97
N ARG A 212 -18.25 -22.49 21.01
CA ARG A 212 -18.89 -23.04 19.82
C ARG A 212 -18.42 -22.27 18.59
N LEU A 213 -17.92 -22.99 17.60
CA LEU A 213 -17.66 -22.48 16.25
C LEU A 213 -18.49 -23.28 15.26
N GLU A 214 -18.96 -22.64 14.22
CA GLU A 214 -19.71 -23.28 13.14
C GLU A 214 -19.34 -22.64 11.82
N SER A 215 -19.23 -23.45 10.77
CA SER A 215 -18.92 -22.97 9.42
C SER A 215 -19.43 -23.94 8.36
N TRP A 216 -19.54 -23.42 7.15
CA TRP A 216 -19.72 -24.21 5.93
C TRP A 216 -18.36 -24.51 5.28
N LEU A 217 -18.29 -25.67 4.64
CA LEU A 217 -17.22 -26.05 3.71
C LEU A 217 -17.85 -26.39 2.36
N LEU A 218 -17.25 -25.97 1.25
CA LEU A 218 -17.61 -26.39 -0.11
C LEU A 218 -16.48 -27.21 -0.70
N ALA A 219 -16.77 -28.41 -1.19
CA ALA A 219 -15.77 -29.18 -1.91
C ALA A 219 -15.39 -28.44 -3.21
N ASP A 220 -14.14 -28.58 -3.64
CA ASP A 220 -13.60 -27.98 -4.88
C ASP A 220 -13.53 -26.44 -4.90
N ASP A 221 -13.87 -25.76 -3.81
CA ASP A 221 -13.71 -24.31 -3.68
C ASP A 221 -12.33 -23.98 -3.10
N HIS A 222 -11.52 -23.19 -3.80
CA HIS A 222 -10.16 -22.87 -3.35
C HIS A 222 -10.11 -22.05 -2.05
N GLN A 223 -11.15 -21.29 -1.73
CA GLN A 223 -11.24 -20.44 -0.55
C GLN A 223 -12.04 -21.10 0.59
N HIS A 224 -13.03 -21.91 0.24
CA HIS A 224 -14.01 -22.46 1.19
C HIS A 224 -13.95 -23.99 1.35
N ALA A 225 -13.00 -24.68 0.71
CA ALA A 225 -12.79 -26.11 0.96
C ALA A 225 -12.07 -26.39 2.28
N ALA A 226 -11.40 -25.40 2.89
CA ALA A 226 -10.69 -25.57 4.15
C ALA A 226 -11.08 -24.51 5.18
N PHE A 227 -11.05 -24.89 6.45
CA PHE A 227 -11.21 -24.03 7.60
C PHE A 227 -9.97 -24.16 8.50
N ASP A 228 -9.20 -23.09 8.58
CA ASP A 228 -7.97 -23.03 9.35
C ASP A 228 -8.19 -22.43 10.74
N MET A 229 -7.79 -23.17 11.77
CA MET A 229 -7.78 -22.75 13.17
C MET A 229 -6.36 -22.42 13.66
N GLY A 230 -5.43 -22.20 12.74
CA GLY A 230 -4.01 -21.94 13.01
C GLY A 230 -3.20 -23.20 13.35
N LEU A 231 -3.55 -23.88 14.46
CA LEU A 231 -2.86 -25.12 14.89
C LEU A 231 -3.55 -26.40 14.42
N ALA A 232 -4.69 -26.28 13.76
CA ALA A 232 -5.45 -27.38 13.16
C ALA A 232 -6.21 -26.88 11.93
N THR A 233 -6.43 -27.78 10.96
CA THR A 233 -7.15 -27.46 9.72
C THR A 233 -8.22 -28.52 9.48
N ILE A 234 -9.41 -28.09 9.04
CA ILE A 234 -10.47 -28.98 8.56
C ILE A 234 -10.64 -28.75 7.06
N GLU A 235 -10.61 -29.80 6.26
CA GLU A 235 -10.74 -29.73 4.80
C GLU A 235 -11.89 -30.61 4.31
N LEU A 236 -12.54 -30.22 3.22
CA LEU A 236 -13.56 -30.98 2.53
C LEU A 236 -13.12 -31.35 1.11
N LYS A 237 -13.14 -32.65 0.80
CA LYS A 237 -12.81 -33.22 -0.51
C LYS A 237 -13.92 -34.13 -1.03
N ARG A 238 -13.96 -34.34 -2.34
CA ARG A 238 -14.78 -35.42 -2.94
C ARG A 238 -14.09 -36.77 -2.80
N GLY A 239 -14.90 -37.83 -2.72
CA GLY A 239 -14.46 -39.22 -2.74
C GLY A 239 -14.64 -39.90 -1.39
N VAL A 240 -13.79 -40.88 -1.11
CA VAL A 240 -13.82 -41.69 0.12
C VAL A 240 -12.43 -41.59 0.76
N ALA A 241 -12.39 -41.51 2.08
CA ALA A 241 -11.14 -41.52 2.83
C ALA A 241 -10.29 -42.75 2.45
N PRO A 242 -8.96 -42.61 2.28
CA PRO A 242 -8.09 -43.75 2.07
C PRO A 242 -8.25 -44.78 3.21
N PRO A 243 -8.25 -46.09 2.93
CA PRO A 243 -8.28 -47.11 3.97
C PRO A 243 -7.08 -46.90 4.90
N SER A 244 -7.35 -46.84 6.22
CA SER A 244 -6.34 -46.66 7.27
C SER A 244 -5.11 -47.53 6.99
N GLN A 245 -4.01 -46.93 6.55
CA GLN A 245 -2.72 -47.59 6.61
C GLN A 245 -2.38 -47.73 8.10
N ALA A 246 -2.52 -48.94 8.62
CA ALA A 246 -2.01 -49.29 9.93
C ALA A 246 -0.54 -48.85 10.00
N LYS A 247 -0.23 -47.98 10.99
CA LYS A 247 1.10 -47.54 11.40
C LYS A 247 2.17 -47.68 10.30
N VAL A 248 2.21 -46.70 9.40
CA VAL A 248 3.53 -46.33 8.87
C VAL A 248 4.19 -45.58 10.02
N ASP A 249 5.26 -46.16 10.57
CA ASP A 249 6.14 -45.46 11.49
C ASP A 249 6.64 -44.19 10.78
N ALA A 250 5.93 -43.08 10.98
CA ALA A 250 6.51 -41.78 10.79
C ALA A 250 7.81 -41.77 11.62
N PRO A 251 8.95 -41.34 11.07
CA PRO A 251 10.14 -41.20 11.88
C PRO A 251 9.76 -40.32 13.06
N ASN A 252 9.78 -40.90 14.27
CA ASN A 252 9.65 -40.12 15.48
C ASN A 252 10.61 -38.93 15.33
N PRO A 253 10.18 -37.67 15.58
CA PRO A 253 11.16 -36.62 15.83
C PRO A 253 12.06 -37.18 16.93
N PRO A 254 13.40 -37.16 16.76
CA PRO A 254 14.27 -37.88 17.66
C PRO A 254 13.96 -37.41 19.09
N PRO A 255 13.82 -38.34 20.05
CA PRO A 255 13.86 -37.92 21.44
C PRO A 255 15.15 -37.11 21.61
N THR A 256 15.13 -36.06 22.43
CA THR A 256 16.34 -35.37 22.87
C THR A 256 17.31 -36.40 23.44
N THR A 257 18.16 -36.93 22.57
CA THR A 257 19.11 -37.98 22.88
C THR A 257 20.23 -37.32 23.63
N THR A 258 20.36 -37.64 24.91
CA THR A 258 21.63 -37.55 25.65
C THR A 258 22.64 -38.60 25.17
N ALA A 259 22.39 -39.27 24.03
CA ALA A 259 23.29 -40.23 23.42
C ALA A 259 24.27 -39.51 22.48
N GLU A 260 25.54 -39.90 22.55
CA GLU A 260 26.56 -39.44 21.59
C GLU A 260 26.21 -39.92 20.18
N VAL A 261 26.01 -38.97 19.27
CA VAL A 261 25.81 -39.22 17.84
C VAL A 261 26.99 -38.67 17.04
N GLU A 262 27.15 -39.17 15.82
CA GLU A 262 28.12 -38.59 14.90
C GLU A 262 27.58 -37.28 14.36
N ILE A 263 28.27 -36.19 14.69
CA ILE A 263 27.92 -34.82 14.34
C ILE A 263 28.82 -34.36 13.20
N GLU A 264 28.19 -33.79 12.17
CA GLU A 264 28.85 -33.03 11.13
C GLU A 264 28.10 -31.72 10.92
N GLU A 265 28.75 -30.59 11.22
CA GLU A 265 28.17 -29.25 11.16
C GLU A 265 29.02 -28.37 10.25
N THR A 266 28.38 -27.60 9.37
CA THR A 266 29.05 -26.56 8.58
C THR A 266 28.68 -25.19 9.13
N ILE A 267 29.67 -24.35 9.42
CA ILE A 267 29.51 -23.01 9.97
C ILE A 267 30.13 -21.99 9.02
N PHE A 268 29.34 -21.00 8.63
CA PHE A 268 29.74 -19.85 7.83
C PHE A 268 29.93 -18.64 8.74
N ALA A 269 31.13 -18.05 8.75
CA ALA A 269 31.48 -16.96 9.65
C ALA A 269 32.03 -15.75 8.91
N PHE A 270 31.65 -14.56 9.38
CA PHE A 270 31.99 -13.26 8.77
C PHE A 270 32.87 -12.44 9.70
N ALA A 271 33.95 -11.84 9.19
CA ALA A 271 34.83 -11.02 10.01
C ALA A 271 34.18 -9.70 10.47
N LYS A 272 33.31 -9.11 9.64
CA LYS A 272 32.59 -7.86 9.92
C LYS A 272 31.34 -8.04 10.80
N ALA A 273 30.78 -9.24 10.83
CA ALA A 273 29.60 -9.60 11.62
C ALA A 273 29.88 -10.90 12.40
N PRO A 274 30.77 -10.87 13.41
CA PRO A 274 31.23 -12.07 14.11
C PRO A 274 30.13 -12.78 14.92
N GLU A 275 29.04 -12.09 15.22
CA GLU A 275 27.88 -12.65 15.93
C GLU A 275 26.81 -13.22 14.98
N GLU A 276 26.90 -12.96 13.67
CA GLU A 276 25.92 -13.40 12.64
C GLU A 276 26.39 -14.64 11.87
N GLN A 277 27.06 -15.57 12.55
CA GLN A 277 27.45 -16.84 11.93
C GLN A 277 26.22 -17.68 11.56
N ILE A 278 26.29 -18.37 10.42
CA ILE A 278 25.22 -19.25 9.93
C ILE A 278 25.70 -20.69 10.08
N SER A 279 25.00 -21.52 10.85
CA SER A 279 25.33 -22.95 10.96
C SER A 279 24.27 -23.85 10.33
N LYS A 280 24.72 -24.98 9.80
CA LYS A 280 23.87 -26.03 9.25
C LYS A 280 24.42 -27.40 9.63
N ALA A 281 23.65 -28.14 10.44
CA ALA A 281 23.92 -29.54 10.71
C ALA A 281 23.71 -30.37 9.43
N ARG A 282 24.75 -31.08 8.99
CA ARG A 282 24.66 -32.10 7.93
C ARG A 282 24.35 -33.48 8.50
N LYS A 283 24.80 -33.76 9.73
CA LYS A 283 24.57 -35.03 10.42
C LYS A 283 24.54 -34.81 11.93
N GLY A 284 23.68 -35.54 12.64
CA GLY A 284 23.68 -35.62 14.11
C GLY A 284 23.21 -34.38 14.87
N GLY A 285 23.15 -33.19 14.26
CA GLY A 285 22.75 -31.94 14.91
C GLY A 285 23.91 -30.94 15.02
N ASN A 286 23.77 -29.90 15.85
CA ASN A 286 24.81 -28.88 16.02
C ASN A 286 25.82 -29.30 17.09
N SER A 287 27.11 -28.98 16.87
CA SER A 287 28.19 -29.22 17.84
C SER A 287 28.17 -28.24 19.02
N GLY A 288 27.53 -27.07 18.84
CA GLY A 288 27.57 -25.96 19.80
C GLY A 288 28.83 -25.11 19.72
N ALA A 289 29.69 -25.34 18.71
CA ALA A 289 30.88 -24.54 18.48
C ALA A 289 30.54 -23.14 17.93
N LYS A 290 31.30 -22.13 18.36
CA LYS A 290 31.27 -20.77 17.80
C LYS A 290 32.55 -20.51 17.02
N ILE A 291 32.41 -20.03 15.79
CA ILE A 291 33.52 -19.73 14.87
C ILE A 291 33.61 -18.22 14.68
N ARG A 292 34.76 -17.65 15.03
CA ARG A 292 35.06 -16.25 14.79
C ARG A 292 36.22 -16.11 13.82
N LEU A 293 36.00 -15.41 12.71
CA LEU A 293 37.06 -15.00 11.80
C LEU A 293 37.65 -13.67 12.29
N LEU A 294 38.93 -13.64 12.65
CA LEU A 294 39.61 -12.40 13.01
C LEU A 294 39.89 -11.57 11.76
N GLN A 295 39.60 -10.26 11.82
CA GLN A 295 39.82 -9.34 10.71
C GLN A 295 41.29 -9.42 10.23
N PRO A 296 41.53 -9.80 8.97
CA PRO A 296 42.87 -9.88 8.40
C PRO A 296 43.52 -8.50 8.33
N LYS A 297 44.83 -8.45 8.53
CA LYS A 297 45.66 -7.27 8.24
C LYS A 297 46.25 -7.44 6.83
N SER A 298 46.45 -6.35 6.10
CA SER A 298 46.92 -6.35 4.70
C SER A 298 47.99 -7.42 4.43
N GLY A 299 47.68 -8.38 3.57
CA GLY A 299 48.59 -9.46 3.16
C GLY A 299 48.42 -10.82 3.86
N ASN A 300 47.59 -10.95 4.91
CA ASN A 300 47.26 -12.24 5.52
C ASN A 300 45.78 -12.64 5.29
N LYS A 301 45.43 -13.93 5.45
CA LYS A 301 44.06 -14.46 5.36
C LYS A 301 43.33 -14.49 6.72
N GLY A 302 43.91 -13.89 7.76
CA GLY A 302 43.40 -13.90 9.13
C GLY A 302 43.54 -15.26 9.83
N SER A 303 42.91 -15.36 11.00
CA SER A 303 42.87 -16.58 11.81
C SER A 303 41.43 -16.90 12.22
N VAL A 304 41.09 -18.18 12.22
CA VAL A 304 39.81 -18.69 12.72
C VAL A 304 39.97 -19.07 14.19
N VAL A 305 39.13 -18.52 15.04
CA VAL A 305 39.02 -18.89 16.45
C VAL A 305 37.76 -19.74 16.63
N ALA A 306 37.93 -21.00 16.96
CA ALA A 306 36.83 -21.91 17.30
C ALA A 306 36.68 -21.97 18.83
N SER A 307 35.46 -21.84 19.33
CA SER A 307 35.15 -21.88 20.77
C SER A 307 34.11 -22.95 21.07
N LEU A 308 34.39 -23.86 22.00
CA LEU A 308 33.48 -24.92 22.43
C LEU A 308 33.71 -25.22 23.92
N ALA A 309 32.63 -25.23 24.72
CA ALA A 309 32.65 -25.55 26.16
C ALA A 309 33.79 -24.82 26.93
N GLU A 310 33.87 -23.50 26.76
CA GLU A 310 34.87 -22.59 27.35
C GLU A 310 36.33 -22.78 26.92
N LYS A 311 36.62 -23.71 26.00
CA LYS A 311 37.92 -23.83 25.34
C LYS A 311 37.93 -23.13 23.99
N THR A 312 39.08 -22.57 23.61
CA THR A 312 39.29 -21.88 22.35
C THR A 312 40.50 -22.40 21.61
N TRP A 313 40.38 -22.61 20.30
CA TRP A 313 41.48 -23.00 19.40
C TRP A 313 41.62 -21.96 18.31
N THR A 314 42.85 -21.60 17.95
CA THR A 314 43.15 -20.61 16.92
C THR A 314 43.91 -21.26 15.77
N PHE A 315 43.40 -21.11 14.56
CA PHE A 315 43.96 -21.69 13.34
C PHE A 315 44.25 -20.59 12.32
N ASP A 316 45.47 -20.54 11.79
CA ASP A 316 45.79 -19.64 10.68
C ASP A 316 45.11 -20.12 9.39
N VAL A 317 44.35 -19.24 8.73
CA VAL A 317 43.54 -19.63 7.56
C VAL A 317 44.41 -20.00 6.36
N ALA A 318 45.54 -19.30 6.15
CA ALA A 318 46.39 -19.53 5.00
C ALA A 318 47.13 -20.87 5.09
N GLN A 319 47.56 -21.24 6.30
CA GLN A 319 48.32 -22.47 6.53
C GLN A 319 47.43 -23.73 6.57
N ASN A 320 46.16 -23.60 6.98
CA ASN A 320 45.31 -24.73 7.32
C ASN A 320 44.08 -24.91 6.41
N LEU A 321 44.02 -24.19 5.28
CA LEU A 321 42.93 -24.33 4.33
C LEU A 321 42.85 -25.78 3.82
N SER A 322 41.65 -26.36 3.84
CA SER A 322 41.34 -27.73 3.39
C SER A 322 42.05 -28.87 4.15
N HIS A 323 42.61 -28.60 5.34
CA HIS A 323 43.18 -29.61 6.22
C HIS A 323 42.27 -29.87 7.42
N ASP A 324 42.26 -31.12 7.90
CA ASP A 324 41.54 -31.51 9.11
C ASP A 324 42.44 -31.25 10.33
N LEU A 325 41.96 -30.39 11.23
CA LEU A 325 42.70 -29.88 12.37
C LEU A 325 42.12 -30.46 13.66
N PRO A 326 42.92 -31.13 14.51
CA PRO A 326 42.44 -31.60 15.80
C PRO A 326 42.11 -30.42 16.71
N MET A 327 40.95 -30.46 17.36
CA MET A 327 40.61 -29.54 18.45
C MET A 327 41.00 -30.21 19.77
N ASP A 328 42.28 -30.14 20.11
CA ASP A 328 42.90 -30.84 21.24
C ASP A 328 42.08 -30.74 22.53
N GLY A 329 41.74 -31.90 23.11
CA GLY A 329 40.91 -31.98 24.31
C GLY A 329 39.39 -31.83 24.06
N SER A 330 38.95 -32.05 22.81
CA SER A 330 37.55 -32.24 22.40
C SER A 330 37.43 -33.45 21.46
N PRO A 331 36.23 -34.05 21.28
CA PRO A 331 36.03 -35.16 20.35
C PRO A 331 35.85 -34.71 18.89
N PHE A 332 36.11 -33.43 18.58
CA PHE A 332 35.86 -32.81 17.29
C PHE A 332 37.14 -32.49 16.52
N THR A 333 37.06 -32.55 15.20
CA THR A 333 38.03 -32.01 14.25
C THR A 333 37.39 -30.86 13.48
N LEU A 334 38.21 -29.88 13.12
CA LEU A 334 37.81 -28.68 12.39
C LEU A 334 38.51 -28.65 11.03
N ARG A 335 37.76 -28.39 9.96
CA ARG A 335 38.29 -28.22 8.61
C ARG A 335 37.87 -26.87 8.05
N ILE A 336 38.82 -26.05 7.64
CA ILE A 336 38.52 -24.79 6.94
C ILE A 336 38.27 -25.13 5.47
N GLU A 337 37.02 -25.09 5.02
CA GLU A 337 36.65 -25.53 3.67
C GLU A 337 37.00 -24.47 2.61
N ASN A 338 36.71 -23.20 2.90
CA ASN A 338 36.96 -22.10 1.97
C ASN A 338 37.08 -20.74 2.68
N TYR A 339 37.70 -19.78 2.00
CA TYR A 339 37.89 -18.41 2.47
C TYR A 339 37.70 -17.42 1.32
N TRP A 340 36.95 -16.35 1.57
CA TRP A 340 36.72 -15.26 0.62
C TRP A 340 37.20 -13.93 1.25
N PRO A 341 38.21 -13.26 0.69
CA PRO A 341 38.68 -11.97 1.23
C PRO A 341 37.66 -10.82 1.03
N ASP A 342 36.88 -10.84 -0.05
CA ASP A 342 35.85 -9.84 -0.36
C ASP A 342 34.55 -10.54 -0.75
N PHE A 343 33.94 -11.20 0.24
CA PHE A 343 32.76 -12.05 0.08
C PHE A 343 31.59 -11.31 -0.56
N ARG A 344 31.04 -11.89 -1.63
CA ARG A 344 29.72 -11.59 -2.18
C ARG A 344 29.02 -12.86 -2.67
N LEU A 345 27.70 -12.80 -2.70
CA LEU A 345 26.87 -13.80 -3.37
C LEU A 345 26.61 -13.34 -4.81
N GLU A 346 27.07 -14.11 -5.78
CA GLU A 346 26.74 -13.90 -7.20
C GLU A 346 25.95 -15.11 -7.70
N ASN A 347 24.72 -14.88 -8.19
CA ASN A 347 23.80 -15.93 -8.65
C ASN A 347 23.58 -17.05 -7.62
N GLY A 348 23.49 -16.69 -6.34
CA GLY A 348 23.31 -17.64 -5.23
C GLY A 348 24.55 -18.47 -4.87
N LYS A 349 25.73 -18.17 -5.45
CA LYS A 349 27.00 -18.85 -5.14
C LYS A 349 27.98 -17.89 -4.44
N PRO A 350 28.72 -18.36 -3.43
CA PRO A 350 29.70 -17.53 -2.73
C PRO A 350 30.95 -17.30 -3.58
N GLY A 351 31.37 -16.04 -3.72
CA GLY A 351 32.54 -15.61 -4.49
C GLY A 351 33.31 -14.48 -3.81
N SER A 352 34.48 -14.14 -4.36
CA SER A 352 35.27 -12.97 -3.91
C SER A 352 35.38 -11.95 -5.04
N VAL A 353 35.04 -10.69 -4.76
CA VAL A 353 35.10 -9.60 -5.75
C VAL A 353 36.51 -9.06 -5.96
N SER A 354 37.32 -9.11 -4.92
CA SER A 354 38.72 -8.72 -4.94
C SER A 354 39.54 -9.60 -4.00
N ASP A 355 40.87 -9.52 -4.12
CA ASP A 355 41.80 -10.20 -3.20
C ASP A 355 42.06 -9.37 -1.91
N GLN A 356 41.48 -8.18 -1.81
CA GLN A 356 41.61 -7.34 -0.63
C GLN A 356 40.61 -7.80 0.46
N PRO A 357 41.01 -7.84 1.75
CA PRO A 357 40.16 -8.31 2.83
C PRO A 357 39.06 -7.29 3.23
N ASN A 358 38.26 -6.83 2.26
CA ASN A 358 37.23 -5.81 2.45
C ASN A 358 35.99 -6.39 3.13
N ASN A 359 35.62 -7.63 2.82
CA ASN A 359 34.49 -8.33 3.43
C ASN A 359 34.84 -9.81 3.68
N PRO A 360 35.76 -10.12 4.60
CA PRO A 360 36.27 -11.48 4.72
C PRO A 360 35.24 -12.44 5.32
N ALA A 361 35.09 -13.61 4.70
CA ALA A 361 34.25 -14.70 5.18
C ALA A 361 34.96 -16.05 5.06
N VAL A 362 34.59 -16.98 5.93
CA VAL A 362 35.13 -18.34 5.96
C VAL A 362 34.02 -19.35 6.16
N ILE A 363 34.17 -20.53 5.58
CA ILE A 363 33.30 -21.68 5.84
C ILE A 363 34.12 -22.80 6.47
N VAL A 364 33.61 -23.35 7.55
CA VAL A 364 34.29 -24.33 8.40
C VAL A 364 33.38 -25.51 8.62
N THR A 365 33.93 -26.72 8.55
CA THR A 365 33.21 -27.96 8.90
C THR A 365 33.77 -28.52 10.19
N ILE A 366 32.89 -28.91 11.12
CA ILE A 366 33.24 -29.58 12.37
C ILE A 366 32.69 -31.01 12.33
N ARG A 367 33.54 -31.98 12.67
CA ARG A 367 33.19 -33.41 12.66
C ARG A 367 33.62 -34.09 13.94
N GLY A 368 32.79 -34.95 14.51
CA GLY A 368 33.13 -35.70 15.72
C GLY A 368 31.95 -36.47 16.29
N LYS A 369 32.18 -37.17 17.40
CA LYS A 369 31.11 -37.79 18.18
C LYS A 369 30.79 -36.92 19.40
N GLY A 370 29.52 -36.61 19.61
CA GLY A 370 29.11 -35.77 20.75
C GLY A 370 27.61 -35.72 20.93
N VAL A 371 27.18 -35.07 22.01
CA VAL A 371 25.77 -34.80 22.28
C VAL A 371 25.37 -33.52 21.54
N PRO A 372 24.29 -33.52 20.74
CA PRO A 372 23.89 -32.34 19.97
C PRO A 372 23.50 -31.18 20.88
N ALA A 373 24.04 -29.99 20.61
CA ALA A 373 23.69 -28.78 21.32
C ALA A 373 22.40 -28.15 20.75
N ALA A 374 21.58 -27.57 21.61
CA ALA A 374 20.48 -26.70 21.17
C ALA A 374 21.05 -25.50 20.41
N ALA A 375 20.40 -25.09 19.32
CA ALA A 375 20.81 -23.91 18.56
C ALA A 375 20.81 -22.67 19.48
N ALA A 376 21.93 -21.93 19.49
CA ALA A 376 22.01 -20.69 20.25
C ALA A 376 21.11 -19.63 19.57
N PRO A 377 20.28 -18.89 20.32
CA PRO A 377 19.51 -17.79 19.77
C PRO A 377 20.43 -16.65 19.29
N ASP A 378 20.05 -15.95 18.22
CA ASP A 378 20.72 -14.73 17.77
C ASP A 378 20.60 -13.62 18.83
N ALA A 379 21.40 -12.55 18.68
CA ALA A 379 21.35 -11.34 19.51
C ALA A 379 19.97 -10.65 19.57
N HIS A 380 19.01 -11.06 18.74
CA HIS A 380 17.63 -10.58 18.70
C HIS A 380 16.60 -11.53 19.33
N GLY A 381 17.03 -12.64 19.94
CA GLY A 381 16.13 -13.61 20.59
C GLY A 381 15.37 -14.52 19.62
N ASN A 382 15.72 -14.48 18.33
CA ASN A 382 15.27 -15.45 17.35
C ASN A 382 16.17 -16.70 17.41
N THR A 383 15.81 -17.75 16.68
CA THR A 383 16.74 -18.85 16.36
C THR A 383 17.28 -18.60 14.95
N PRO A 384 18.60 -18.44 14.74
CA PRO A 384 19.14 -18.18 13.42
C PRO A 384 19.00 -19.45 12.57
N GLY A 385 18.40 -19.32 11.38
CA GLY A 385 18.38 -20.39 10.36
C GLY A 385 17.19 -21.34 10.38
N ALA A 386 16.19 -21.14 11.25
CA ALA A 386 14.85 -21.61 10.95
C ALA A 386 14.08 -20.46 10.29
N ALA A 387 14.26 -20.30 8.96
CA ALA A 387 13.04 -20.05 8.19
C ALA A 387 12.06 -21.13 8.67
N PRO A 388 10.79 -20.85 9.02
CA PRO A 388 9.84 -21.93 9.14
C PRO A 388 10.04 -22.74 7.86
N GLU A 389 10.48 -23.99 7.97
CA GLU A 389 10.40 -24.89 6.85
C GLU A 389 8.93 -24.81 6.47
N MET A 390 8.65 -24.10 5.37
CA MET A 390 7.41 -24.30 4.67
C MET A 390 7.35 -25.82 4.52
N PRO A 391 6.34 -26.48 5.11
CA PRO A 391 6.19 -27.92 4.94
C PRO A 391 6.41 -28.20 3.46
N ALA A 392 7.37 -29.09 3.14
CA ALA A 392 7.60 -29.48 1.75
C ALA A 392 6.22 -29.76 1.15
N ALA A 393 5.89 -29.09 0.04
CA ALA A 393 4.53 -29.09 -0.51
C ALA A 393 3.97 -30.53 -0.50
N GLY A 394 3.02 -30.79 0.42
CA GLY A 394 2.50 -32.13 0.68
C GLY A 394 2.68 -32.72 2.08
N THR A 395 3.35 -32.08 3.05
CA THR A 395 3.33 -32.57 4.45
C THR A 395 2.10 -32.04 5.20
N THR A 396 1.18 -32.94 5.53
CA THR A 396 -0.05 -32.63 6.27
C THR A 396 0.26 -32.08 7.65
N PRO A 397 -0.38 -30.97 8.08
CA PRO A 397 -0.17 -30.44 9.43
C PRO A 397 -0.48 -31.49 10.50
N PRO A 398 0.22 -31.48 11.64
CA PRO A 398 0.14 -32.56 12.63
C PRO A 398 -1.23 -32.68 13.32
N ASN A 399 -2.07 -31.65 13.21
CA ASN A 399 -3.50 -31.72 13.50
C ASN A 399 -4.26 -31.34 12.23
N HIS A 400 -4.96 -32.29 11.63
CA HIS A 400 -5.74 -32.07 10.42
C HIS A 400 -6.94 -33.02 10.38
N LEU A 401 -8.05 -32.57 9.82
CA LEU A 401 -9.23 -33.40 9.57
C LEU A 401 -9.64 -33.21 8.12
N THR A 402 -9.52 -34.25 7.31
CA THR A 402 -10.03 -34.25 5.94
C THR A 402 -11.36 -35.00 5.93
N LEU A 403 -12.43 -34.32 5.56
CA LEU A 403 -13.74 -34.89 5.32
C LEU A 403 -13.88 -35.22 3.84
N PHE A 404 -14.42 -36.39 3.54
CA PHE A 404 -14.64 -36.89 2.18
C PHE A 404 -16.13 -37.16 1.97
N ILE A 405 -16.70 -36.59 0.91
CA ILE A 405 -18.08 -36.84 0.49
C ILE A 405 -18.08 -37.75 -0.74
N ALA A 406 -18.65 -38.94 -0.60
CA ALA A 406 -18.82 -39.89 -1.70
C ALA A 406 -20.05 -39.55 -2.57
N GLU A 407 -20.13 -40.14 -3.77
CA GLU A 407 -21.25 -39.92 -4.70
C GLU A 407 -22.61 -40.38 -4.13
N ASP A 408 -22.61 -41.35 -3.21
CA ASP A 408 -23.81 -41.82 -2.51
C ASP A 408 -24.24 -40.92 -1.34
N GLY A 409 -23.52 -39.81 -1.12
CA GLY A 409 -23.73 -38.88 -0.01
C GLY A 409 -23.16 -39.34 1.33
N SER A 410 -22.45 -40.46 1.39
CA SER A 410 -21.78 -40.88 2.62
C SER A 410 -20.56 -40.01 2.92
N VAL A 411 -20.40 -39.68 4.21
CA VAL A 411 -19.26 -38.89 4.69
C VAL A 411 -18.27 -39.82 5.38
N THR A 412 -17.01 -39.74 4.97
CA THR A 412 -15.89 -40.42 5.62
C THR A 412 -14.84 -39.39 6.03
N TYR A 413 -13.95 -39.74 6.95
CA TYR A 413 -12.95 -38.80 7.45
C TYR A 413 -11.58 -39.45 7.58
N ASP A 414 -10.54 -38.62 7.51
CA ASP A 414 -9.17 -38.89 7.92
C ASP A 414 -8.72 -37.80 8.89
N LEU A 415 -8.45 -38.18 10.15
CA LEU A 415 -8.14 -37.29 11.27
C LEU A 415 -6.74 -37.59 11.77
N GLY A 416 -5.84 -36.62 11.64
CA GLY A 416 -4.57 -36.58 12.35
C GLY A 416 -4.68 -35.75 13.64
N SER A 417 -4.20 -36.32 14.75
CA SER A 417 -4.05 -35.63 16.03
C SER A 417 -2.68 -35.92 16.64
N ARG A 418 -2.00 -34.89 17.13
CA ARG A 418 -0.77 -35.07 17.93
C ARG A 418 -0.98 -35.94 19.18
N LYS A 419 -2.17 -35.87 19.80
CA LYS A 419 -2.46 -36.57 21.05
C LYS A 419 -2.97 -37.98 20.82
N ASN A 420 -3.86 -38.15 19.84
CA ASN A 420 -4.59 -39.41 19.63
C ASN A 420 -4.08 -40.21 18.42
N GLY A 421 -3.11 -39.70 17.66
CA GLY A 421 -2.63 -40.32 16.42
C GLY A 421 -3.59 -40.11 15.25
N ASN A 422 -3.47 -40.97 14.23
CA ASN A 422 -4.33 -40.95 13.06
C ASN A 422 -5.54 -41.86 13.25
N SER A 423 -6.70 -41.43 12.77
CA SER A 423 -7.92 -42.23 12.74
C SER A 423 -8.72 -41.92 11.48
N SER A 424 -9.32 -42.94 10.87
CA SER A 424 -10.23 -42.77 9.73
C SER A 424 -11.47 -43.64 9.89
N GLY A 425 -12.57 -43.23 9.26
CA GLY A 425 -13.83 -43.95 9.40
C GLY A 425 -15.00 -43.27 8.71
N LYS A 426 -16.18 -43.87 8.89
CA LYS A 426 -17.45 -43.27 8.46
C LYS A 426 -17.95 -42.31 9.52
N LEU A 427 -18.40 -41.14 9.10
CA LEU A 427 -19.00 -40.13 9.96
C LEU A 427 -20.50 -40.05 9.67
N GLU A 428 -21.31 -40.06 10.72
CA GLU A 428 -22.76 -39.89 10.62
C GLU A 428 -23.14 -38.48 11.06
N LEU A 429 -24.19 -37.94 10.44
CA LEU A 429 -24.77 -36.66 10.83
C LEU A 429 -25.23 -36.71 12.30
N ASP A 430 -25.13 -35.56 12.96
CA ASP A 430 -25.47 -35.30 14.37
C ASP A 430 -24.73 -36.15 15.41
N LYS A 431 -23.73 -36.95 15.01
CA LYS A 431 -22.87 -37.70 15.93
C LYS A 431 -21.53 -36.98 16.16
N PRO A 432 -21.12 -36.75 17.42
CA PRO A 432 -19.87 -36.07 17.72
C PRO A 432 -18.65 -36.95 17.41
N LEU A 433 -17.67 -36.37 16.72
CA LEU A 433 -16.33 -36.90 16.51
C LEU A 433 -15.34 -36.18 17.44
N THR A 434 -14.67 -36.94 18.30
CA THR A 434 -13.59 -36.43 19.15
C THR A 434 -12.34 -36.19 18.32
N THR A 435 -11.92 -34.94 18.18
CA THR A 435 -10.79 -34.56 17.31
C THR A 435 -9.42 -34.88 17.92
N GLY A 436 -9.34 -34.95 19.25
CA GLY A 436 -8.07 -35.04 19.97
C GLY A 436 -7.26 -33.73 19.93
N TRP A 437 -7.84 -32.64 19.43
CA TRP A 437 -7.29 -31.29 19.54
C TRP A 437 -7.89 -30.65 20.79
N ALA A 438 -7.17 -30.68 21.91
CA ALA A 438 -7.71 -30.31 23.23
C ALA A 438 -9.00 -31.10 23.57
N ASP A 439 -10.12 -30.41 23.84
CA ASP A 439 -11.45 -30.98 24.14
C ASP A 439 -12.50 -30.67 23.06
N TRP A 440 -12.07 -30.32 21.85
CA TRP A 440 -12.96 -30.04 20.73
C TRP A 440 -13.66 -31.32 20.21
N GLN A 441 -14.98 -31.21 20.02
CA GLN A 441 -15.81 -32.21 19.36
C GLN A 441 -16.41 -31.61 18.09
N LEU A 442 -16.29 -32.32 16.98
CA LEU A 442 -16.88 -31.94 15.70
C LEU A 442 -18.20 -32.68 15.50
N THR A 443 -19.23 -31.96 15.07
CA THR A 443 -20.54 -32.51 14.68
C THR A 443 -20.89 -32.02 13.30
N LEU A 444 -21.48 -32.89 12.48
CA LEU A 444 -21.99 -32.53 11.16
C LEU A 444 -23.52 -32.45 11.25
N ASP A 445 -24.10 -31.31 10.96
CA ASP A 445 -25.54 -31.06 11.12
C ASP A 445 -26.26 -30.83 9.78
N ARG A 446 -25.53 -30.48 8.72
CA ARG A 446 -26.12 -30.32 7.38
C ARG A 446 -25.19 -30.75 6.25
N LEU A 447 -25.76 -31.44 5.27
CA LEU A 447 -25.11 -31.84 4.03
C LEU A 447 -25.97 -31.40 2.84
N MET A 448 -25.33 -30.79 1.84
CA MET A 448 -25.93 -30.44 0.56
C MET A 448 -25.11 -31.09 -0.55
N PRO A 449 -25.59 -32.16 -1.22
CA PRO A 449 -24.84 -32.82 -2.30
C PRO A 449 -24.55 -31.90 -3.50
N HIS A 450 -25.45 -30.94 -3.71
CA HIS A 450 -25.41 -29.95 -4.77
C HIS A 450 -25.69 -28.58 -4.16
N ALA A 451 -24.68 -27.73 -4.08
CA ALA A 451 -24.79 -26.40 -3.52
C ALA A 451 -24.29 -25.33 -4.49
N GLN A 452 -24.95 -24.18 -4.47
CA GLN A 452 -24.45 -22.94 -5.03
C GLN A 452 -23.73 -22.18 -3.92
N GLU A 453 -22.53 -21.72 -4.21
CA GLU A 453 -21.83 -20.77 -3.34
C GLU A 453 -22.67 -19.49 -3.20
N TRP A 454 -22.90 -19.09 -1.96
CA TRP A 454 -23.63 -17.88 -1.64
C TRP A 454 -23.09 -17.28 -0.36
N MET A 455 -22.97 -15.96 -0.34
CA MET A 455 -22.48 -15.20 0.80
C MET A 455 -23.56 -14.26 1.32
N ASP A 456 -23.81 -14.33 2.62
CA ASP A 456 -24.63 -13.36 3.31
C ASP A 456 -23.74 -12.24 3.85
N PHE A 457 -23.97 -11.04 3.34
CA PHE A 457 -23.22 -9.84 3.70
C PHE A 457 -23.99 -9.04 4.74
N ASN A 458 -23.31 -8.68 5.83
CA ASN A 458 -23.87 -7.86 6.90
C ASN A 458 -22.84 -6.85 7.43
N PRO A 459 -23.27 -5.73 8.02
CA PRO A 459 -22.36 -4.83 8.72
C PRO A 459 -21.67 -5.55 9.87
N ALA A 460 -20.35 -5.43 9.94
CA ALA A 460 -19.58 -6.00 11.04
C ALA A 460 -19.90 -5.25 12.35
N LYS A 461 -20.26 -5.99 13.40
CA LYS A 461 -20.63 -5.40 14.71
C LYS A 461 -19.43 -5.16 15.63
N ASP A 462 -18.45 -6.07 15.59
CA ASP A 462 -17.30 -6.10 16.50
C ASP A 462 -15.99 -6.49 15.76
N ALA A 463 -15.78 -5.96 14.55
CA ALA A 463 -14.56 -6.24 13.81
C ALA A 463 -13.34 -5.68 14.56
N PRO A 464 -12.30 -6.50 14.85
CA PRO A 464 -11.06 -5.99 15.41
C PRO A 464 -10.45 -4.99 14.42
N ALA A 465 -9.78 -3.94 14.92
CA ALA A 465 -9.19 -2.88 14.09
C ALA A 465 -8.17 -3.38 13.05
N THR A 466 -7.72 -4.63 13.16
CA THR A 466 -6.79 -5.30 12.25
C THR A 466 -7.49 -6.08 11.13
N ALA A 467 -8.82 -6.21 11.14
CA ALA A 467 -9.55 -6.91 10.10
C ALA A 467 -9.68 -6.01 8.86
N ASP A 468 -9.07 -6.42 7.75
CA ASP A 468 -9.16 -5.74 6.45
C ASP A 468 -10.50 -6.09 5.78
N LEU A 469 -11.59 -5.52 6.30
CA LEU A 469 -12.95 -5.72 5.78
C LEU A 469 -13.32 -4.60 4.80
N PRO A 470 -13.92 -4.92 3.64
CA PRO A 470 -14.38 -3.90 2.71
C PRO A 470 -15.56 -3.12 3.28
N ASP A 471 -15.71 -1.87 2.87
CA ASP A 471 -16.95 -1.13 3.08
C ASP A 471 -18.06 -1.66 2.16
N GLY A 472 -19.30 -1.20 2.36
CA GLY A 472 -20.39 -1.63 1.49
C GLY A 472 -21.65 -0.80 1.58
N VAL A 473 -22.54 -1.07 0.64
CA VAL A 473 -23.81 -0.37 0.49
C VAL A 473 -24.97 -1.34 0.52
N ARG A 474 -26.05 -0.94 1.19
CA ARG A 474 -27.32 -1.65 1.13
C ARG A 474 -28.16 -1.02 0.05
N ILE A 475 -28.46 -1.78 -0.97
CA ILE A 475 -29.34 -1.35 -2.05
C ILE A 475 -30.78 -1.78 -1.77
N ARG A 476 -31.72 -1.05 -2.35
CA ARG A 476 -33.14 -1.41 -2.41
C ARG A 476 -33.60 -1.35 -3.86
N LEU A 477 -34.16 -2.44 -4.35
CA LEU A 477 -34.91 -2.50 -5.60
C LEU A 477 -36.40 -2.58 -5.26
N GLN A 478 -37.17 -1.60 -5.70
CA GLN A 478 -38.61 -1.53 -5.44
C GLN A 478 -39.39 -1.62 -6.75
N HIS A 479 -40.32 -2.57 -6.85
CA HIS A 479 -41.27 -2.65 -7.95
C HIS A 479 -42.69 -2.73 -7.40
N GLY A 480 -43.45 -1.64 -7.56
CA GLY A 480 -44.79 -1.54 -6.98
C GLY A 480 -44.74 -1.65 -5.45
N SER A 481 -45.43 -2.66 -4.91
CA SER A 481 -45.43 -2.98 -3.47
C SER A 481 -44.30 -3.92 -3.04
N GLU A 482 -43.61 -4.57 -3.97
CA GLU A 482 -42.53 -5.50 -3.66
C GLU A 482 -41.21 -4.73 -3.55
N SER A 483 -40.41 -5.06 -2.54
CA SER A 483 -39.07 -4.51 -2.36
C SER A 483 -38.09 -5.59 -1.93
N SER A 484 -36.94 -5.65 -2.59
CA SER A 484 -35.80 -6.44 -2.17
C SER A 484 -34.66 -5.53 -1.71
N GLU A 485 -33.96 -5.94 -0.67
CA GLU A 485 -32.78 -5.23 -0.17
C GLU A 485 -31.61 -6.20 -0.02
N GLN A 486 -30.41 -5.74 -0.35
CA GLN A 486 -29.21 -6.57 -0.33
C GLN A 486 -27.99 -5.70 -0.01
N TRP A 487 -27.10 -6.21 0.83
CA TRP A 487 -25.78 -5.64 1.03
C TRP A 487 -24.84 -6.05 -0.10
N ILE A 488 -24.08 -5.07 -0.60
CA ILE A 488 -23.08 -5.23 -1.64
C ILE A 488 -21.76 -4.65 -1.12
N PRO A 489 -20.79 -5.50 -0.76
CA PRO A 489 -19.46 -5.05 -0.36
C PRO A 489 -18.67 -4.48 -1.55
N ALA A 490 -17.68 -3.64 -1.25
CA ALA A 490 -16.76 -3.12 -2.25
C ALA A 490 -15.94 -4.27 -2.86
N GLY A 491 -15.78 -4.24 -4.18
CA GLY A 491 -15.11 -5.29 -4.95
C GLY A 491 -16.02 -6.45 -5.38
N TRP A 492 -17.25 -6.52 -4.86
CA TRP A 492 -18.20 -7.59 -5.20
C TRP A 492 -19.17 -7.18 -6.30
N GLN A 493 -19.60 -8.17 -7.08
CA GLN A 493 -20.72 -8.05 -8.01
C GLN A 493 -21.78 -9.08 -7.62
N VAL A 494 -22.99 -8.61 -7.35
CA VAL A 494 -24.13 -9.44 -6.92
C VAL A 494 -25.23 -9.39 -7.97
N SER A 495 -25.76 -10.55 -8.35
CA SER A 495 -27.00 -10.65 -9.11
C SER A 495 -28.18 -10.48 -8.17
N VAL A 496 -29.04 -9.52 -8.47
CA VAL A 496 -30.23 -9.22 -7.67
C VAL A 496 -31.46 -9.50 -8.53
N PRO A 497 -32.37 -10.37 -8.08
CA PRO A 497 -33.58 -10.66 -8.84
C PRO A 497 -34.44 -9.40 -8.94
N ALA A 498 -34.83 -9.07 -10.16
CA ALA A 498 -35.82 -8.06 -10.49
C ALA A 498 -37.00 -8.73 -11.21
N SER A 499 -38.10 -8.01 -11.32
CA SER A 499 -39.34 -8.51 -11.95
C SER A 499 -39.21 -8.99 -13.39
N THR A 500 -38.27 -8.42 -14.15
CA THR A 500 -38.08 -8.69 -15.59
C THR A 500 -36.79 -9.44 -15.88
N GLY A 501 -36.10 -9.96 -14.86
CA GLY A 501 -34.82 -10.67 -14.99
C GLY A 501 -33.87 -10.38 -13.83
N GLU A 502 -32.59 -10.69 -13.99
CA GLU A 502 -31.57 -10.37 -13.00
C GLU A 502 -30.86 -9.06 -13.34
N VAL A 503 -30.64 -8.22 -12.33
CA VAL A 503 -29.83 -7.01 -12.43
C VAL A 503 -28.50 -7.29 -11.74
N GLN A 504 -27.38 -7.07 -12.43
CA GLN A 504 -26.06 -7.23 -11.81
C GLN A 504 -25.60 -5.90 -11.24
N ILE A 505 -25.31 -5.87 -9.95
CA ILE A 505 -24.92 -4.65 -9.25
C ILE A 505 -23.56 -4.88 -8.61
N ALA A 506 -22.61 -4.00 -8.89
CA ALA A 506 -21.27 -4.01 -8.32
C ALA A 506 -21.00 -2.69 -7.62
N TYR A 507 -20.34 -2.75 -6.46
CA TYR A 507 -19.88 -1.58 -5.71
C TYR A 507 -18.36 -1.63 -5.57
N GLY A 508 -17.69 -0.49 -5.66
CA GLY A 508 -16.25 -0.39 -5.46
C GLY A 508 -15.64 0.79 -6.21
N TRP A 509 -14.34 0.71 -6.46
CA TRP A 509 -13.60 1.76 -7.16
C TRP A 509 -14.06 1.95 -8.60
N GLN A 510 -14.25 3.20 -9.00
CA GLN A 510 -14.59 3.58 -10.36
C GLN A 510 -13.48 3.14 -11.30
N GLN A 511 -13.87 2.58 -12.44
CA GLN A 511 -12.97 2.19 -13.50
C GLN A 511 -13.12 3.12 -14.69
N ILE A 512 -12.04 3.77 -15.10
CA ILE A 512 -12.02 4.58 -16.33
C ILE A 512 -11.17 3.91 -17.41
N PRO A 513 -11.61 3.93 -18.68
CA PRO A 513 -10.79 3.45 -19.78
C PRO A 513 -9.64 4.44 -20.04
N LEU A 514 -8.45 3.89 -20.27
CA LEU A 514 -7.29 4.62 -20.73
C LEU A 514 -7.14 4.50 -22.25
N PRO A 515 -6.58 5.53 -22.90
CA PRO A 515 -6.17 5.45 -24.31
C PRO A 515 -4.90 4.62 -24.52
N VAL A 516 -4.36 4.01 -23.45
CA VAL A 516 -3.21 3.13 -23.44
C VAL A 516 -3.56 1.86 -22.66
N ALA A 517 -3.09 0.71 -23.13
CA ALA A 517 -3.18 -0.55 -22.39
C ALA A 517 -1.80 -0.93 -21.86
N LEU A 518 -1.76 -1.56 -20.69
CA LEU A 518 -0.54 -2.02 -20.03
C LEU A 518 -0.58 -3.54 -19.88
N GLU A 519 0.57 -4.17 -20.09
CA GLU A 519 0.82 -5.60 -19.91
C GLU A 519 2.02 -5.78 -19.00
N LEU A 520 1.92 -6.64 -17.99
CA LEU A 520 3.04 -6.98 -17.12
C LEU A 520 3.88 -8.09 -17.77
N LEU A 521 5.10 -7.76 -18.16
CA LEU A 521 6.03 -8.74 -18.71
C LEU A 521 6.79 -9.47 -17.60
N GLU A 522 7.23 -8.71 -16.60
CA GLU A 522 8.06 -9.22 -15.51
C GLU A 522 7.92 -8.35 -14.26
N PHE A 523 7.89 -9.00 -13.10
CA PHE A 523 7.96 -8.36 -11.80
C PHE A 523 9.13 -8.96 -11.02
N GLU A 524 9.99 -8.09 -10.50
CA GLU A 524 11.21 -8.46 -9.79
C GLU A 524 11.18 -7.87 -8.38
N VAL A 525 11.43 -8.71 -7.38
CA VAL A 525 11.63 -8.30 -5.99
C VAL A 525 13.11 -8.45 -5.67
N MET A 526 13.83 -7.32 -5.61
CA MET A 526 15.20 -7.30 -5.11
C MET A 526 15.16 -7.57 -3.61
N ARG A 527 16.04 -8.44 -3.11
CA ARG A 527 16.15 -8.78 -1.68
C ARG A 527 17.42 -8.18 -1.09
N ASN A 528 17.40 -7.89 0.20
CA ASN A 528 18.59 -7.47 0.94
C ASN A 528 19.59 -8.63 0.99
N GLU A 529 20.87 -8.29 1.01
CA GLU A 529 21.91 -9.31 1.14
C GLU A 529 21.81 -9.97 2.53
N GLY A 530 21.79 -11.31 2.57
CA GLY A 530 21.77 -12.07 3.82
C GLY A 530 20.39 -12.31 4.45
N ASN A 531 19.29 -11.76 3.89
CA ASN A 531 17.93 -12.09 4.34
C ASN A 531 16.88 -11.94 3.23
N ASP A 532 15.68 -12.45 3.45
CA ASP A 532 14.57 -12.37 2.50
C ASP A 532 13.77 -11.05 2.56
N SER A 533 14.30 -10.00 3.20
CA SER A 533 13.61 -8.70 3.20
C SER A 533 13.74 -8.03 1.84
N PRO A 534 12.67 -7.44 1.29
CA PRO A 534 12.73 -6.77 0.00
C PRO A 534 13.57 -5.47 0.08
N ALA A 535 14.57 -5.35 -0.79
CA ALA A 535 15.37 -4.16 -1.04
C ALA A 535 14.75 -3.22 -2.07
N GLY A 536 13.92 -3.75 -2.98
CA GLY A 536 13.28 -2.98 -4.03
C GLY A 536 12.31 -3.79 -4.88
N PHE A 537 11.41 -3.08 -5.55
CA PHE A 537 10.39 -3.66 -6.42
C PHE A 537 10.47 -3.01 -7.78
N LYS A 538 10.46 -3.82 -8.83
CA LYS A 538 10.59 -3.35 -10.21
C LYS A 538 9.64 -4.11 -11.11
N SER A 539 8.90 -3.37 -11.95
CA SER A 539 8.05 -3.93 -12.98
C SER A 539 8.55 -3.57 -14.37
N THR A 540 8.65 -4.57 -15.22
CA THR A 540 8.80 -4.40 -16.67
C THR A 540 7.42 -4.48 -17.30
N VAL A 541 6.99 -3.37 -17.90
CA VAL A 541 5.66 -3.24 -18.52
C VAL A 541 5.76 -2.95 -20.00
N ARG A 542 4.83 -3.51 -20.77
CA ARG A 542 4.60 -3.12 -22.17
C ARG A 542 3.36 -2.26 -22.23
N VAL A 543 3.46 -1.13 -22.90
CA VAL A 543 2.36 -0.23 -23.21
C VAL A 543 1.98 -0.40 -24.67
N SER A 544 0.68 -0.43 -24.96
CA SER A 544 0.14 -0.44 -26.32
C SER A 544 -0.96 0.61 -26.48
N THR A 545 -1.13 1.10 -27.71
CA THR A 545 -2.17 2.07 -28.09
C THR A 545 -3.12 1.44 -29.12
N PRO A 546 -4.37 1.93 -29.25
CA PRO A 546 -5.27 1.52 -30.32
C PRO A 546 -4.69 1.73 -31.73
N GLU A 547 -3.81 2.72 -31.89
CA GLU A 547 -3.13 3.03 -33.16
C GLU A 547 -1.95 2.08 -33.47
N GLY A 548 -1.71 1.08 -32.63
CA GLY A 548 -0.67 0.06 -32.82
C GLY A 548 0.73 0.47 -32.35
N GLN A 549 0.90 1.63 -31.72
CA GLN A 549 2.18 1.99 -31.09
C GLN A 549 2.38 1.16 -29.82
N THR A 550 3.60 0.65 -29.65
CA THR A 550 3.99 -0.11 -28.47
C THR A 550 5.31 0.38 -27.91
N ALA A 551 5.47 0.35 -26.59
CA ALA A 551 6.75 0.62 -25.92
C ALA A 551 6.90 -0.28 -24.70
N THR A 552 8.11 -0.79 -24.47
CA THR A 552 8.44 -1.54 -23.26
C THR A 552 9.33 -0.69 -22.38
N GLY A 553 9.05 -0.67 -21.09
CA GLY A 553 9.83 0.09 -20.12
C GLY A 553 9.79 -0.52 -18.74
N GLN A 554 10.66 0.00 -17.86
CA GLN A 554 10.77 -0.44 -16.48
C GLN A 554 10.35 0.70 -15.56
N CYS A 555 9.63 0.36 -14.50
CA CYS A 555 9.26 1.30 -13.45
C CYS A 555 9.57 0.70 -12.07
N TRP A 556 10.14 1.53 -11.20
CA TRP A 556 10.49 1.18 -9.81
C TRP A 556 10.44 2.44 -8.95
N MET A 557 10.82 2.31 -7.67
CA MET A 557 10.75 3.41 -6.71
C MET A 557 11.46 4.68 -7.22
N ASN A 558 10.71 5.78 -7.25
CA ASN A 558 11.13 7.09 -7.77
C ASN A 558 11.61 7.13 -9.23
N ASN A 559 11.38 6.07 -10.00
CA ASN A 559 11.82 5.97 -11.40
C ASN A 559 10.62 5.53 -12.26
N PRO A 560 9.79 6.50 -12.70
CA PRO A 560 8.61 6.21 -13.48
C PRO A 560 8.96 5.90 -14.94
N PHE A 561 8.27 4.91 -15.52
CA PHE A 561 8.23 4.74 -16.97
C PHE A 561 7.27 5.76 -17.58
N SER A 562 7.64 6.37 -18.71
CA SER A 562 6.91 7.47 -19.32
C SER A 562 6.52 7.14 -20.75
N PHE A 563 5.21 7.21 -21.06
CA PHE A 563 4.70 6.99 -22.42
C PHE A 563 3.53 7.93 -22.75
N PRO A 564 3.49 8.55 -23.94
CA PRO A 564 4.56 8.61 -24.95
C PRO A 564 5.79 9.37 -24.44
N GLY A 565 6.98 8.98 -24.90
CA GLY A 565 8.27 9.48 -24.43
C GLY A 565 8.75 10.81 -25.04
N ASP A 566 7.94 11.45 -25.90
CA ASP A 566 8.31 12.72 -26.52
C ASP A 566 8.59 13.79 -25.45
N TRP A 567 9.77 14.43 -25.53
CA TRP A 567 10.19 15.39 -24.51
C TRP A 567 9.14 16.49 -24.28
N TRP A 568 8.55 17.04 -25.35
CA TRP A 568 7.55 18.13 -25.25
C TRP A 568 6.27 17.67 -24.54
N ARG A 569 5.87 16.40 -24.65
CA ARG A 569 4.71 15.83 -23.93
C ARG A 569 5.00 15.71 -22.44
N THR A 570 6.22 15.35 -22.09
CA THR A 570 6.65 15.29 -20.68
C THR A 570 6.60 16.66 -20.04
N TRP A 571 7.09 17.70 -20.71
CA TRP A 571 7.06 19.07 -20.19
C TRP A 571 5.65 19.65 -20.14
N THR A 572 4.81 19.36 -21.12
CA THR A 572 3.39 19.76 -21.13
C THR A 572 2.50 18.92 -20.19
N GLY A 573 3.04 17.83 -19.62
CA GLY A 573 2.31 16.94 -18.71
C GLY A 573 1.28 16.04 -19.39
N LEU A 574 1.41 15.84 -20.71
CA LEU A 574 0.54 14.98 -21.51
C LEU A 574 0.99 13.52 -21.53
N THR A 575 2.16 13.23 -21.00
CA THR A 575 2.71 11.87 -20.86
C THR A 575 2.10 11.15 -19.67
N PHE A 576 1.78 9.86 -19.85
CA PHE A 576 1.45 8.98 -18.74
C PHE A 576 2.74 8.55 -18.04
N LYS A 577 2.86 8.89 -16.76
CA LYS A 577 3.92 8.43 -15.88
C LYS A 577 3.43 7.23 -15.10
N MET A 578 4.15 6.13 -15.20
CA MET A 578 3.81 4.84 -14.64
C MET A 578 4.85 4.49 -13.57
N SER A 579 4.41 4.30 -12.34
CA SER A 579 5.28 4.02 -11.18
C SER A 579 4.84 2.73 -10.51
N GLN A 580 5.81 1.98 -9.97
CA GLN A 580 5.49 0.86 -9.07
C GLN A 580 4.78 1.38 -7.82
N ALA A 581 3.59 0.85 -7.52
CA ALA A 581 2.81 1.25 -6.35
C ALA A 581 2.75 0.18 -5.25
N SER A 582 2.38 -1.05 -5.60
CA SER A 582 2.29 -2.16 -4.64
C SER A 582 2.45 -3.51 -5.32
N TRP A 583 2.53 -4.58 -4.53
CA TRP A 583 2.71 -5.95 -4.99
C TRP A 583 2.11 -6.92 -3.97
N ASN A 584 1.95 -8.19 -4.37
CA ASN A 584 1.44 -9.24 -3.50
C ASN A 584 2.60 -10.19 -3.08
N PRO A 585 2.94 -10.26 -1.76
CA PRO A 585 3.91 -11.19 -1.21
C PRO A 585 3.73 -12.67 -1.58
N GLU A 586 2.48 -13.08 -1.75
CA GLU A 586 2.09 -14.46 -2.04
C GLU A 586 2.05 -14.74 -3.55
N ASN A 587 2.05 -13.69 -4.38
CA ASN A 587 1.97 -13.81 -5.83
C ASN A 587 2.96 -12.87 -6.54
N LEU A 588 4.16 -13.39 -6.82
CA LEU A 588 5.20 -12.68 -7.59
C LEU A 588 4.83 -12.48 -9.08
N GLY A 589 3.70 -13.03 -9.53
CA GLY A 589 3.12 -12.72 -10.83
C GLY A 589 2.26 -11.46 -10.85
N GLN A 590 2.02 -10.82 -9.70
CA GLN A 590 1.13 -9.67 -9.56
C GLN A 590 1.89 -8.38 -9.25
N SER A 591 1.54 -7.30 -9.95
CA SER A 591 2.07 -5.96 -9.69
C SER A 591 1.01 -4.89 -9.87
N THR A 592 1.01 -3.90 -8.98
CA THR A 592 0.13 -2.72 -9.08
C THR A 592 0.95 -1.51 -9.50
N ILE A 593 0.53 -0.89 -10.60
CA ILE A 593 1.15 0.29 -11.21
C ILE A 593 0.28 1.51 -10.97
N GLN A 594 0.84 2.60 -10.46
CA GLN A 594 0.19 3.90 -10.43
C GLN A 594 0.42 4.63 -11.75
N ILE A 595 -0.63 5.22 -12.30
CA ILE A 595 -0.58 6.02 -13.52
C ILE A 595 -0.96 7.47 -13.20
N LEU A 596 -0.11 8.41 -13.61
CA LEU A 596 -0.32 9.85 -13.46
C LEU A 596 -0.17 10.56 -14.81
N ARG A 597 -1.13 11.42 -15.13
CA ARG A 597 -1.04 12.41 -16.23
C ARG A 597 -1.59 13.75 -15.75
N ASP A 598 -0.78 14.79 -15.83
CA ASP A 598 -1.12 16.12 -15.31
C ASP A 598 -0.92 17.21 -16.38
N PRO A 599 -1.94 17.58 -17.17
CA PRO A 599 -1.81 18.60 -18.21
C PRO A 599 -1.52 20.01 -17.64
N GLY A 600 -1.66 20.21 -16.33
CA GLY A 600 -1.32 21.44 -15.65
C GLY A 600 0.16 21.59 -15.30
N TRP A 601 0.96 20.54 -15.48
CA TRP A 601 2.34 20.42 -15.02
C TRP A 601 3.21 21.60 -15.47
N LEU A 602 3.22 21.93 -16.77
CA LEU A 602 4.04 23.00 -17.33
C LEU A 602 3.78 24.34 -16.65
N LEU A 603 2.50 24.69 -16.49
CA LEU A 603 2.09 25.97 -15.93
C LEU A 603 2.44 26.07 -14.45
N LYS A 604 2.39 24.96 -13.70
CA LYS A 604 2.84 24.91 -12.30
C LYS A 604 4.34 25.23 -12.20
N TRP A 605 5.18 24.62 -13.07
CA TRP A 605 6.62 24.89 -13.10
C TRP A 605 6.97 26.30 -13.56
N ILE A 606 6.37 26.77 -14.65
CA ILE A 606 6.55 28.14 -15.14
C ILE A 606 6.09 29.14 -14.08
N GLY A 607 4.93 28.92 -13.47
CA GLY A 607 4.38 29.77 -12.41
C GLY A 607 5.34 29.87 -11.22
N SER A 608 5.84 28.75 -10.72
CA SER A 608 6.84 28.70 -9.65
C SER A 608 8.13 29.44 -10.02
N LEU A 609 8.66 29.22 -11.23
CA LEU A 609 9.86 29.91 -11.71
C LEU A 609 9.66 31.43 -11.78
N LEU A 610 8.49 31.88 -12.23
CA LEU A 610 8.13 33.30 -12.27
C LEU A 610 8.00 33.89 -10.87
N ILE A 611 7.43 33.16 -9.91
CA ILE A 611 7.35 33.61 -8.51
C ILE A 611 8.77 33.84 -7.96
N VAL A 612 9.64 32.84 -8.09
CA VAL A 612 11.04 32.91 -7.60
C VAL A 612 11.78 34.05 -8.28
N SER A 613 11.67 34.15 -9.61
CA SER A 613 12.33 35.20 -10.39
C SER A 613 11.81 36.59 -10.01
N GLY A 614 10.51 36.78 -9.88
CA GLY A 614 9.91 38.07 -9.51
C GLY A 614 10.31 38.52 -8.10
N ILE A 615 10.34 37.60 -7.13
CA ILE A 615 10.82 37.87 -5.77
C ILE A 615 12.31 38.22 -5.80
N PHE A 616 13.14 37.46 -6.52
CA PHE A 616 14.56 37.76 -6.68
C PHE A 616 14.78 39.15 -7.28
N MET A 617 14.06 39.51 -8.35
CA MET A 617 14.16 40.84 -8.95
C MET A 617 13.75 41.96 -7.98
N LEU A 618 12.71 41.72 -7.18
CA LEU A 618 12.20 42.69 -6.19
C LEU A 618 13.26 43.00 -5.13
N PHE A 619 13.93 41.97 -4.62
CA PHE A 619 14.87 42.11 -3.50
C PHE A 619 16.32 42.34 -3.92
N TYR A 620 16.77 41.89 -5.09
CA TYR A 620 18.21 41.91 -5.43
C TYR A 620 18.58 42.86 -6.58
N LEU A 621 17.64 43.28 -7.42
CA LEU A 621 17.95 44.15 -8.57
C LEU A 621 17.57 45.62 -8.31
N LYS A 622 18.59 46.49 -8.19
CA LYS A 622 18.43 47.93 -7.89
C LYS A 622 17.52 48.67 -8.86
N GLY A 623 17.54 48.32 -10.16
CA GLY A 623 16.75 48.98 -11.22
C GLY A 623 15.23 48.78 -11.11
N PHE A 624 14.78 47.85 -10.28
CA PHE A 624 13.37 47.53 -10.08
C PHE A 624 12.84 47.98 -8.71
N ARG A 625 13.70 48.55 -7.85
CA ARG A 625 13.29 49.14 -6.57
C ARG A 625 12.70 50.54 -6.79
N ARG A 626 11.69 50.90 -6.00
CA ARG A 626 11.20 52.29 -6.00
C ARG A 626 12.32 53.21 -5.51
N PRO A 627 12.61 54.33 -6.20
CA PRO A 627 13.56 55.31 -5.69
C PRO A 627 13.08 55.85 -4.34
N PRO A 628 13.97 56.06 -3.36
CA PRO A 628 13.60 56.67 -2.08
C PRO A 628 12.96 58.03 -2.35
N ARG A 629 11.87 58.33 -1.62
CA ARG A 629 11.24 59.66 -1.71
C ARG A 629 12.27 60.70 -1.31
N SER A 630 12.57 61.65 -2.20
CA SER A 630 13.24 62.89 -1.80
C SER A 630 12.33 63.61 -0.82
N VAL A 631 12.73 63.63 0.45
CA VAL A 631 12.11 64.50 1.45
C VAL A 631 12.52 65.91 1.05
N VAL A 632 11.60 66.66 0.47
CA VAL A 632 11.79 68.11 0.26
C VAL A 632 11.69 68.72 1.66
N PRO A 633 12.75 69.34 2.21
CA PRO A 633 12.64 70.05 3.47
C PRO A 633 11.59 71.16 3.33
N PRO A 634 10.79 71.45 4.38
CA PRO A 634 9.83 72.53 4.31
C PRO A 634 10.55 73.85 4.00
N PRO A 635 9.91 74.78 3.26
CA PRO A 635 10.52 76.06 2.96
C PRO A 635 10.91 76.77 4.26
N SER A 636 12.17 77.19 4.36
CA SER A 636 12.65 78.02 5.45
C SER A 636 11.85 79.31 5.46
N LEU A 637 11.18 79.59 6.58
CA LEU A 637 10.59 80.90 6.86
C LEU A 637 11.72 81.93 6.84
N ASN A 638 11.83 82.69 5.74
CA ASN A 638 12.62 83.91 5.74
C ASN A 638 12.00 84.85 6.77
N SER A 639 12.74 85.13 7.83
CA SER A 639 12.45 86.21 8.77
C SER A 639 12.35 87.52 7.99
N ALA A 640 11.13 88.02 7.83
CA ALA A 640 10.92 89.42 7.49
C ALA A 640 11.48 90.25 8.65
N THR A 641 12.53 91.01 8.37
CA THR A 641 13.00 92.10 9.21
C THR A 641 11.91 93.19 9.24
N GLU A 642 11.07 93.18 10.27
CA GLU A 642 10.28 94.35 10.66
C GLU A 642 11.25 95.46 11.07
N LYS A 643 11.21 96.57 10.33
CA LYS A 643 11.77 97.85 10.78
C LYS A 643 10.88 98.40 11.89
N PRO A 644 11.41 98.94 13.00
CA PRO A 644 10.59 99.60 14.02
C PRO A 644 10.03 100.92 13.46
N GLU A 645 8.72 101.11 13.58
CA GLU A 645 8.04 102.38 13.39
C GLU A 645 8.34 103.27 14.62
N GLU A 646 9.09 104.34 14.41
CA GLU A 646 9.42 105.33 15.43
C GLU A 646 8.26 106.33 15.54
N ILE A 647 7.50 106.23 16.64
CA ILE A 647 6.36 107.10 16.94
C ILE A 647 6.88 108.46 17.40
N LEU A 648 6.64 109.49 16.58
CA LEU A 648 6.78 110.90 16.93
C LEU A 648 5.65 111.32 17.90
N VAL A 649 5.99 111.73 19.11
CA VAL A 649 5.16 112.62 19.95
C VAL A 649 5.99 113.84 20.35
N SER A 650 5.38 115.00 20.12
CA SER A 650 5.98 116.33 20.28
C SER A 650 6.02 116.83 21.73
N SER A 651 6.91 117.82 21.90
CA SER A 651 6.91 118.95 22.84
C SER A 651 7.55 118.76 24.22
N VAL A 652 8.63 119.50 24.48
CA VAL A 652 8.69 120.70 25.34
C VAL A 652 10.13 121.24 25.36
N THR A 653 10.24 122.58 25.25
CA THR A 653 11.40 123.50 25.31
C THR A 653 12.43 123.50 24.19
#